data_AF-A0A2E7TWX9-F1
#
_entry.id   AF-A0A2E7TWX9-F1
#
_cell.length_a   1.000
_cell.length_b   1.000
_cell.length_c   1.000
_cell.angle_alpha   90.00
_cell.angle_beta   90.00
_cell.angle_gamma   90.00
#
_symmetry.space_group_name_H-M   'P 1'
#
loop_
_entity.id
_entity.type
_entity.pdbx_description
1 polymer ?
#
loop_
_entity_poly.entity_id
_entity_poly.type
_entity_poly.pdbx_seq_one_letter_code
_entity_poly.pdbx_strand_id
1 'polypeptide(L)'
;MRSHRLFSSKSRPVHYGSYPLHRLKRADRYGDLATAFTPEIRFSRPEDPHSIVNAMADHQAMLDTIRDGLVNGVQSDIPDDPEERSNHLKSFGYFNDASMVGVGVLTDDAWLPSPRRNPGIDALATMVQTTQTKTLAAGIDQIMADLKDSIAAPPRAIGHHRSVITIVCEYFRDPRSDEPGGSWIQNAQAHRACMLASENAVVIANYMRLLGFDAKAHTQTSSDICLETAAVTSGLAVIEDGAVVIPYLGRRFGLAAITTDMILHHDRPLAPLADQPKSVLSGWSWKLGTHASKTAFNKDPYRRRDYRDSAMKLETIKRVDTPTTYMDEDRIPRVPKRTDMFARAQFGDMGKANQDAATGGYYARKAAPSYAQRRALGAFVLLQDGDPLQVAGDDPAAFHAASGRDAAWFADAVKAASYFLSVDAVGLSRCPDWAWYSHDARGDAIDPPHDQSVSMVIDQGFETMEGASGDDWISVAQSMRAYLRFSMLGGVIARQIRNLGFKAKAHTVLDGDVLQPPLLLLGGLGEVSRIGEVILHPLLGPRLKSGVVTTTMPLAHDRPIDFGLQNFCENCQKCARECPSGAITAGPKLMFNGYEIWKSDSQKCTSYRITTKGGAMCGRCMKTCPWNLEGLFAEAPFRWAATRLPASAPLLAKLDDMAGRGGLNDVKKWWWDLELAEDGAYRPSDHPVNRRGLSRDLRLKYEDQTMAVYPAPLAPHPYPYPYPMDREAGIKAYQTLVTAAEYRRRIAAGDETHVHSYLNADIDPEQAPVIAAIVSNVERLSDKISKYEFAALDGAPLPAWTAGAHIDVLVAPGMLRQYSMSGDPDDRSVYQVAVLREDEGRGGSLLMHRIFTEGRRIFVSRPINHFDLQPTTGKVFLMGGGIGITPMIAFAHTLSRQRRRFAVHYSVSKKDDLSFQNDINSFSWKSDVISHVSSQGSRADPAAIFADAGPDDHVYVCGPDAYMDAILAAAEDAGIPDANLHREYFSVPDAPDYENHAFELLLAKSGQRIAVSADETAADALVAAGYAVDVKCSDGLCGVCKCGVSSGAVEHRDFVLSEAQRQSTIILCQSRAAQKDGVLEIDM
;
A
#
# COMPACT_ATOMS: atom_id res chain seq x y z
N MET A 1 -8.48 23.31 9.59
CA MET A 1 -9.69 24.07 9.97
C MET A 1 -9.46 25.57 10.04
N ARG A 2 -10.08 26.33 9.15
CA ARG A 2 -9.94 27.79 9.02
C ARG A 2 -11.16 28.44 9.65
N SER A 3 -11.16 28.58 10.98
CA SER A 3 -12.24 29.28 11.66
C SER A 3 -12.42 30.67 11.03
N HIS A 4 -13.66 30.98 10.64
CA HIS A 4 -14.07 32.29 10.11
C HIS A 4 -13.62 32.65 8.68
N ARG A 5 -13.71 31.72 7.70
CA ARG A 5 -13.79 32.17 6.29
C ARG A 5 -15.16 32.81 6.05
N LEU A 6 -15.18 34.12 5.80
CA LEU A 6 -16.40 34.85 5.42
C LEU A 6 -16.81 34.57 3.96
N PHE A 7 -15.82 34.40 3.08
CA PHE A 7 -16.03 34.18 1.65
C PHE A 7 -15.60 32.77 1.23
N SER A 8 -16.35 32.18 0.29
CA SER A 8 -16.05 30.88 -0.29
C SER A 8 -14.85 30.97 -1.24
N SER A 9 -14.03 29.90 -1.29
CA SER A 9 -12.96 29.76 -2.28
C SER A 9 -13.42 29.07 -3.56
N LYS A 10 -14.73 28.80 -3.75
CA LYS A 10 -15.26 27.98 -4.86
C LYS A 10 -14.76 28.40 -6.25
N SER A 11 -14.66 29.71 -6.51
CA SER A 11 -14.23 30.30 -7.79
C SER A 11 -12.72 30.61 -7.88
N ARG A 12 -11.93 30.23 -6.87
CA ARG A 12 -10.49 30.46 -6.83
C ARG A 12 -9.73 29.23 -7.31
N PRO A 13 -8.90 29.32 -8.37
CA PRO A 13 -8.02 28.23 -8.78
C PRO A 13 -7.07 27.78 -7.67
N VAL A 14 -6.69 26.50 -7.66
CA VAL A 14 -5.84 25.93 -6.61
C VAL A 14 -4.41 26.50 -6.66
N HIS A 15 -3.86 26.76 -7.85
CA HIS A 15 -2.51 27.30 -8.04
C HIS A 15 -2.29 28.70 -7.47
N TYR A 16 -3.36 29.44 -7.11
CA TYR A 16 -3.22 30.71 -6.38
C TYR A 16 -2.99 30.52 -4.88
N GLY A 17 -3.21 29.33 -4.33
CA GLY A 17 -2.95 29.03 -2.93
C GLY A 17 -3.83 29.79 -1.94
N SER A 18 -3.41 29.74 -0.67
CA SER A 18 -4.20 30.25 0.44
C SER A 18 -4.02 31.75 0.73
N TYR A 19 -2.93 32.35 0.27
CA TYR A 19 -2.59 33.79 0.40
C TYR A 19 -2.84 34.55 -0.91
N PRO A 20 -3.10 35.86 -0.88
CA PRO A 20 -3.41 36.65 -2.08
C PRO A 20 -2.16 37.06 -2.88
N LEU A 21 -1.23 36.14 -3.15
CA LEU A 21 0.09 36.43 -3.75
C LEU A 21 0.00 37.05 -5.15
N HIS A 22 -0.95 36.61 -5.97
CA HIS A 22 -1.27 37.17 -7.29
C HIS A 22 -1.59 38.67 -7.30
N ARG A 23 -1.84 39.29 -6.13
CA ARG A 23 -2.13 40.72 -6.00
C ARG A 23 -0.92 41.56 -5.57
N LEU A 24 0.19 40.93 -5.24
CA LEU A 24 1.43 41.62 -4.88
C LEU A 24 2.03 42.26 -6.13
N LYS A 25 2.63 43.44 -5.97
CA LYS A 25 3.34 44.13 -7.04
C LYS A 25 4.62 43.37 -7.37
N ARG A 26 4.83 43.13 -8.67
CA ARG A 26 6.01 42.47 -9.22
C ARG A 26 7.03 43.50 -9.71
N ALA A 27 8.29 43.10 -9.79
CA ALA A 27 9.41 43.87 -10.33
C ALA A 27 10.00 43.19 -11.58
N ASP A 28 10.98 43.86 -12.21
CA ASP A 28 11.71 43.36 -13.39
C ASP A 28 13.12 42.84 -13.04
N ARG A 29 13.59 43.09 -11.82
CA ARG A 29 14.93 42.68 -11.35
C ARG A 29 14.86 42.14 -9.93
N TYR A 30 15.79 41.25 -9.60
CA TYR A 30 16.01 40.78 -8.25
C TYR A 30 16.71 41.86 -7.41
N GLY A 31 16.55 41.79 -6.08
CA GLY A 31 17.40 42.54 -5.15
C GLY A 31 18.83 41.96 -5.11
N ASP A 32 19.64 42.41 -4.15
CA ASP A 32 21.01 41.91 -3.96
C ASP A 32 21.01 40.48 -3.38
N LEU A 33 20.98 39.48 -4.27
CA LEU A 33 20.91 38.05 -3.92
C LEU A 33 22.10 37.57 -3.08
N ALA A 34 23.26 38.23 -3.16
CA ALA A 34 24.47 37.83 -2.44
C ALA A 34 24.32 37.93 -0.90
N THR A 35 23.32 38.69 -0.43
CA THR A 35 23.04 38.85 1.01
C THR A 35 22.10 37.79 1.58
N ALA A 36 21.45 36.97 0.74
CA ALA A 36 20.57 35.91 1.19
C ALA A 36 21.37 34.71 1.72
N PHE A 37 21.00 34.19 2.90
CA PHE A 37 21.71 33.08 3.53
C PHE A 37 20.74 32.18 4.28
N THR A 38 20.65 30.92 3.87
CA THR A 38 19.83 29.93 4.58
C THR A 38 20.57 29.41 5.82
N PRO A 39 20.04 29.61 7.05
CA PRO A 39 20.66 29.07 8.26
C PRO A 39 20.71 27.55 8.25
N GLU A 40 21.74 26.97 8.87
CA GLU A 40 21.80 25.53 9.15
C GLU A 40 20.90 25.21 10.35
N ILE A 41 20.21 24.06 10.29
CA ILE A 41 19.39 23.55 11.38
C ILE A 41 19.81 22.12 11.71
N ARG A 42 19.82 21.78 13.01
CA ARG A 42 20.15 20.44 13.50
C ARG A 42 18.98 19.86 14.28
N PHE A 43 18.62 18.62 13.97
CA PHE A 43 17.56 17.87 14.66
C PHE A 43 18.12 17.08 15.86
N SER A 44 18.95 17.74 16.67
CA SER A 44 19.53 17.14 17.87
C SER A 44 19.69 18.22 18.93
N ARG A 45 19.18 17.91 20.14
CA ARG A 45 19.21 18.72 21.34
C ARG A 45 19.53 17.84 22.54
N PRO A 46 20.80 17.43 22.71
CA PRO A 46 21.20 16.62 23.87
C PRO A 46 20.96 17.34 25.21
N GLU A 47 20.96 18.67 25.21
CA GLU A 47 20.67 19.51 26.38
C GLU A 47 19.19 19.53 26.80
N ASP A 48 18.28 19.17 25.88
CA ASP A 48 16.85 19.03 26.15
C ASP A 48 16.33 17.70 25.58
N PRO A 49 16.60 16.56 26.27
CA PRO A 49 16.27 15.22 25.79
C PRO A 49 14.77 15.03 25.52
N HIS A 50 13.91 15.78 26.21
CA HIS A 50 12.46 15.70 26.06
C HIS A 50 11.93 16.57 24.91
N SER A 51 12.77 17.33 24.21
CA SER A 51 12.36 18.11 23.05
C SER A 51 11.93 17.21 21.89
N ILE A 52 10.79 17.54 21.28
CA ILE A 52 10.29 16.84 20.08
C ILE A 52 11.24 16.94 18.89
N VAL A 53 12.17 17.91 18.91
CA VAL A 53 13.22 18.07 17.92
C VAL A 53 14.01 16.77 17.73
N ASN A 54 14.31 16.07 18.82
CA ASN A 54 15.04 14.81 18.80
C ASN A 54 14.23 13.69 18.10
N ALA A 55 12.90 13.68 18.28
CA ALA A 55 12.02 12.67 17.68
C ALA A 55 11.79 12.88 16.17
N MET A 56 11.98 14.10 15.66
CA MET A 56 11.88 14.41 14.23
C MET A 56 13.14 14.02 13.42
N ALA A 57 14.25 13.73 14.09
CA ALA A 57 15.56 13.53 13.45
C ALA A 57 15.56 12.44 12.37
N ASP A 58 15.11 11.23 12.71
CA ASP A 58 15.10 10.08 11.80
C ASP A 58 14.17 10.30 10.60
N HIS A 59 13.04 10.98 10.81
CA HIS A 59 12.08 11.27 9.74
C HIS A 59 12.64 12.30 8.75
N GLN A 60 13.29 13.36 9.23
CA GLN A 60 13.99 14.31 8.35
C GLN A 60 15.16 13.64 7.61
N ALA A 61 15.94 12.80 8.28
CA ALA A 61 17.04 12.06 7.65
C ALA A 61 16.54 11.08 6.59
N MET A 62 15.41 10.41 6.83
CA MET A 62 14.77 9.54 5.83
C MET A 62 14.30 10.34 4.60
N LEU A 63 13.67 11.51 4.80
CA LEU A 63 13.30 12.41 3.68
C LEU A 63 14.53 12.86 2.88
N ASP A 64 15.62 13.21 3.57
CA ASP A 64 16.87 13.60 2.92
C ASP A 64 17.51 12.44 2.15
N THR A 65 17.30 11.19 2.60
CA THR A 65 17.78 9.97 1.92
C THR A 65 17.09 9.77 0.57
N ILE A 66 15.79 10.08 0.48
CA ILE A 66 14.98 9.92 -0.75
C ILE A 66 14.78 11.22 -1.53
N ARG A 67 15.56 12.27 -1.24
CA ARG A 67 15.49 13.57 -1.93
C ARG A 67 15.89 13.50 -3.41
N ASP A 68 16.66 12.49 -3.76
CA ASP A 68 17.14 12.17 -5.10
C ASP A 68 16.73 10.73 -5.48
N GLY A 69 16.97 10.33 -6.73
CA GLY A 69 16.72 8.96 -7.18
C GLY A 69 16.76 8.81 -8.69
N LEU A 70 16.40 7.61 -9.14
CA LEU A 70 16.32 7.28 -10.56
C LEU A 70 15.25 8.14 -11.26
N VAL A 71 15.59 8.59 -12.46
CA VAL A 71 14.68 9.26 -13.40
C VAL A 71 14.14 8.19 -14.33
N ASN A 72 12.85 8.24 -14.62
CA ASN A 72 12.25 7.35 -15.60
C ASN A 72 12.92 7.57 -16.96
N GLY A 73 13.44 6.50 -17.56
CA GLY A 73 14.13 6.57 -18.86
C GLY A 73 13.19 6.90 -20.02
N VAL A 74 11.88 6.70 -19.82
CA VAL A 74 10.84 7.04 -20.79
C VAL A 74 10.08 8.27 -20.31
N GLN A 75 10.04 9.30 -21.14
CA GLN A 75 9.36 10.55 -20.83
C GLN A 75 7.84 10.40 -20.94
N SER A 76 7.11 11.02 -20.01
CA SER A 76 5.64 10.98 -19.96
C SER A 76 4.98 12.04 -20.83
N ASP A 77 3.77 11.76 -21.31
CA ASP A 77 2.98 12.64 -22.17
C ASP A 77 2.25 13.70 -21.32
N ILE A 78 2.97 14.76 -20.95
CA ILE A 78 2.46 15.89 -20.17
C ILE A 78 2.15 17.10 -21.06
N PRO A 79 1.33 18.07 -20.62
CA PRO A 79 1.07 19.29 -21.39
C PRO A 79 2.36 20.04 -21.77
N ASP A 80 2.43 20.59 -22.97
CA ASP A 80 3.61 21.33 -23.47
C ASP A 80 3.77 22.73 -22.88
N ASP A 81 2.66 23.37 -22.49
CA ASP A 81 2.65 24.74 -21.98
C ASP A 81 3.38 24.85 -20.61
N PRO A 82 4.48 25.62 -20.53
CA PRO A 82 5.20 25.84 -19.27
C PRO A 82 4.35 26.54 -18.20
N GLU A 83 3.35 27.34 -18.56
CA GLU A 83 2.45 27.99 -17.59
C GLU A 83 1.51 26.96 -16.94
N GLU A 84 0.89 26.09 -17.73
CA GLU A 84 0.12 24.95 -17.22
C GLU A 84 0.95 24.05 -16.30
N ARG A 85 2.19 23.71 -16.67
CA ARG A 85 3.12 22.94 -15.81
C ARG A 85 3.39 23.64 -14.47
N SER A 86 3.68 24.94 -14.50
CA SER A 86 3.89 25.72 -13.28
C SER A 86 2.64 25.79 -12.41
N ASN A 87 1.47 25.97 -13.01
CA ASN A 87 0.19 26.00 -12.29
C ASN A 87 -0.13 24.63 -11.67
N HIS A 88 0.12 23.54 -12.40
CA HIS A 88 -0.02 22.18 -11.89
C HIS A 88 0.87 21.94 -10.67
N LEU A 89 2.17 22.21 -10.78
CA LEU A 89 3.15 21.98 -9.70
C LEU A 89 2.90 22.88 -8.48
N LYS A 90 2.48 24.13 -8.69
CA LYS A 90 2.01 25.00 -7.58
C LYS A 90 0.81 24.39 -6.88
N SER A 91 -0.17 23.91 -7.65
CA SER A 91 -1.37 23.29 -7.08
C SER A 91 -1.03 22.01 -6.34
N PHE A 92 -0.06 21.22 -6.83
CA PHE A 92 0.41 20.03 -6.14
C PHE A 92 1.12 20.37 -4.83
N GLY A 93 1.94 21.43 -4.81
CA GLY A 93 2.54 21.95 -3.57
C GLY A 93 1.49 22.41 -2.56
N TYR A 94 0.45 23.12 -3.00
CA TYR A 94 -0.66 23.51 -2.11
C TYR A 94 -1.51 22.33 -1.66
N PHE A 95 -1.70 21.34 -2.51
CA PHE A 95 -2.34 20.09 -2.16
C PHE A 95 -1.56 19.42 -1.02
N ASN A 96 -0.24 19.35 -1.09
CA ASN A 96 0.64 18.85 -0.01
C ASN A 96 0.88 19.87 1.13
N ASP A 97 -0.06 20.81 1.36
CA ASP A 97 -0.10 21.79 2.47
C ASP A 97 1.01 22.85 2.51
N ALA A 98 1.61 23.20 1.38
CA ALA A 98 2.47 24.39 1.33
C ALA A 98 1.68 25.65 1.72
N SER A 99 2.28 26.53 2.52
CA SER A 99 1.71 27.85 2.81
C SER A 99 1.78 28.73 1.55
N MET A 100 2.91 28.70 0.83
CA MET A 100 3.14 29.40 -0.43
C MET A 100 4.03 28.54 -1.36
N VAL A 101 3.81 28.64 -2.67
CA VAL A 101 4.63 27.99 -3.70
C VAL A 101 4.93 29.02 -4.79
N GLY A 102 6.16 29.01 -5.29
CA GLY A 102 6.61 29.87 -6.38
C GLY A 102 7.60 29.12 -7.26
N VAL A 103 7.72 29.56 -8.50
CA VAL A 103 8.64 28.98 -9.49
C VAL A 103 9.58 30.07 -9.96
N GLY A 104 10.89 29.81 -9.97
CA GLY A 104 11.90 30.79 -10.35
C GLY A 104 13.02 30.20 -11.19
N VAL A 105 13.93 31.08 -11.62
CA VAL A 105 15.19 30.70 -12.26
C VAL A 105 16.16 30.18 -11.20
N LEU A 106 16.86 29.09 -11.48
CA LEU A 106 18.05 28.71 -10.73
C LEU A 106 19.23 29.58 -11.20
N THR A 107 19.62 30.56 -10.37
CA THR A 107 20.70 31.51 -10.66
C THR A 107 22.04 31.02 -10.13
N ASP A 108 23.14 31.56 -10.66
CA ASP A 108 24.49 31.21 -10.18
C ASP A 108 24.71 31.64 -8.71
N ASP A 109 24.07 32.72 -8.28
CA ASP A 109 24.10 33.19 -6.88
C ASP A 109 23.41 32.23 -5.90
N ALA A 110 22.64 31.25 -6.40
CA ALA A 110 21.96 30.29 -5.56
C ALA A 110 22.89 29.15 -5.09
N TRP A 111 24.05 28.91 -5.72
CA TRP A 111 24.90 27.77 -5.34
C TRP A 111 25.53 27.97 -3.96
N LEU A 112 25.50 26.92 -3.13
CA LEU A 112 26.29 26.91 -1.91
C LEU A 112 27.77 26.67 -2.25
N PRO A 113 28.72 27.32 -1.55
CA PRO A 113 30.15 27.06 -1.74
C PRO A 113 30.51 25.58 -1.52
N SER A 114 29.81 24.92 -0.59
CA SER A 114 29.88 23.48 -0.35
C SER A 114 28.47 22.93 -0.13
N PRO A 115 28.09 21.83 -0.79
CA PRO A 115 26.81 21.16 -0.53
C PRO A 115 26.68 20.77 0.94
N ARG A 116 25.48 20.96 1.51
CA ARG A 116 25.12 20.48 2.84
C ARG A 116 24.53 19.08 2.74
N ARG A 117 24.90 18.21 3.68
CA ARG A 117 24.36 16.85 3.80
C ARG A 117 24.04 16.56 5.25
N ASN A 118 22.85 16.02 5.49
CA ASN A 118 22.42 15.58 6.81
C ASN A 118 23.24 14.37 7.27
N PRO A 119 23.97 14.45 8.40
CA PRO A 119 24.74 13.33 8.91
C PRO A 119 23.87 12.14 9.36
N GLY A 120 22.58 12.35 9.63
CA GLY A 120 21.64 11.29 10.01
C GLY A 120 21.35 10.28 8.89
N ILE A 121 21.66 10.59 7.62
CA ILE A 121 21.49 9.64 6.51
C ILE A 121 22.33 8.38 6.73
N ASP A 122 23.57 8.54 7.20
CA ASP A 122 24.50 7.42 7.36
C ASP A 122 24.05 6.47 8.49
N ALA A 123 23.42 7.02 9.53
CA ALA A 123 22.85 6.22 10.63
C ALA A 123 21.67 5.34 10.17
N LEU A 124 20.91 5.78 9.16
CA LEU A 124 19.77 5.03 8.62
C LEU A 124 20.18 3.97 7.58
N ALA A 125 21.38 4.07 7.00
CA ALA A 125 21.83 3.16 5.95
C ALA A 125 21.81 1.69 6.39
N THR A 126 22.33 1.41 7.60
CA THR A 126 22.32 0.06 8.17
C THR A 126 20.88 -0.44 8.35
N MET A 127 19.99 0.38 8.90
CA MET A 127 18.59 0.02 9.13
C MET A 127 17.88 -0.36 7.83
N VAL A 128 18.05 0.44 6.77
CA VAL A 128 17.48 0.16 5.44
C VAL A 128 18.02 -1.13 4.84
N GLN A 129 19.30 -1.44 5.06
CA GLN A 129 19.92 -2.64 4.51
C GLN A 129 19.45 -3.93 5.21
N THR A 130 19.29 -3.89 6.53
CA THR A 130 19.11 -5.10 7.37
C THR A 130 17.68 -5.36 7.81
N THR A 131 16.80 -4.36 7.81
CA THR A 131 15.46 -4.51 8.38
C THR A 131 14.50 -5.17 7.39
N GLN A 132 13.85 -6.26 7.80
CA GLN A 132 12.76 -6.89 7.06
C GLN A 132 11.41 -6.36 7.57
N THR A 133 10.61 -5.80 6.67
CA THR A 133 9.26 -5.31 7.00
C THR A 133 8.27 -6.46 7.19
N LYS A 134 7.35 -6.34 8.15
CA LYS A 134 6.29 -7.32 8.45
C LYS A 134 4.92 -6.82 7.96
N THR A 135 4.69 -6.84 6.64
CA THR A 135 3.45 -6.27 6.07
C THR A 135 2.92 -7.05 4.88
N LEU A 136 1.60 -7.01 4.69
CA LEU A 136 0.89 -7.48 3.50
C LEU A 136 0.61 -6.35 2.48
N ALA A 137 1.21 -5.17 2.66
CA ALA A 137 0.97 -4.05 1.77
C ALA A 137 1.56 -4.31 0.38
N ALA A 138 0.71 -4.25 -0.65
CA ALA A 138 1.13 -4.47 -2.02
C ALA A 138 2.32 -3.57 -2.44
N GLY A 139 3.32 -4.15 -3.11
CA GLY A 139 4.46 -3.42 -3.65
C GLY A 139 5.47 -2.86 -2.63
N ILE A 140 5.35 -3.18 -1.33
CA ILE A 140 6.31 -2.71 -0.32
C ILE A 140 7.73 -3.21 -0.58
N ASP A 141 7.90 -4.46 -1.02
CA ASP A 141 9.21 -5.03 -1.34
C ASP A 141 9.93 -4.24 -2.45
N GLN A 142 9.17 -3.73 -3.44
CA GLN A 142 9.73 -2.87 -4.48
C GLN A 142 10.22 -1.54 -3.89
N ILE A 143 9.42 -0.92 -3.00
CA ILE A 143 9.81 0.34 -2.34
C ILE A 143 11.07 0.14 -1.50
N MET A 144 11.18 -0.99 -0.79
CA MET A 144 12.37 -1.33 0.01
C MET A 144 13.59 -1.55 -0.89
N ALA A 145 13.43 -2.24 -2.02
CA ALA A 145 14.49 -2.41 -3.01
C ALA A 145 14.95 -1.04 -3.57
N ASP A 146 14.01 -0.18 -3.96
CA ASP A 146 14.31 1.16 -4.49
C ASP A 146 15.00 2.04 -3.43
N LEU A 147 14.64 1.89 -2.15
CA LEU A 147 15.27 2.60 -1.04
C LEU A 147 16.73 2.16 -0.85
N LYS A 148 17.00 0.84 -0.92
CA LYS A 148 18.37 0.31 -0.88
C LYS A 148 19.20 0.85 -2.03
N ASP A 149 18.65 0.86 -3.24
CA ASP A 149 19.32 1.39 -4.43
C ASP A 149 19.60 2.89 -4.30
N SER A 150 18.66 3.65 -3.70
CA SER A 150 18.82 5.09 -3.47
C SER A 150 19.98 5.40 -2.51
N ILE A 151 20.21 4.56 -1.50
CA ILE A 151 21.32 4.71 -0.56
C ILE A 151 22.66 4.33 -1.19
N ALA A 152 22.66 3.31 -2.05
CA ALA A 152 23.86 2.86 -2.76
C ALA A 152 24.28 3.79 -3.91
N ALA A 153 23.34 4.58 -4.45
CA ALA A 153 23.59 5.45 -5.59
C ALA A 153 24.53 6.63 -5.24
N PRO A 154 25.48 6.96 -6.12
CA PRO A 154 26.31 8.15 -5.93
C PRO A 154 25.48 9.44 -6.06
N PRO A 155 25.86 10.54 -5.37
CA PRO A 155 25.17 11.83 -5.51
C PRO A 155 25.16 12.33 -6.96
N ARG A 156 24.00 12.78 -7.45
CA ARG A 156 23.86 13.27 -8.82
C ARG A 156 24.14 14.76 -8.93
N ALA A 157 24.80 15.15 -10.02
CA ALA A 157 25.11 16.55 -10.34
C ALA A 157 23.91 17.25 -10.99
N ILE A 158 23.57 18.45 -10.51
CA ILE A 158 22.39 19.20 -10.96
C ILE A 158 22.73 20.44 -11.81
N GLY A 159 23.95 20.54 -12.35
CA GLY A 159 24.40 21.72 -13.12
C GLY A 159 23.63 21.98 -14.42
N HIS A 160 22.83 21.01 -14.90
CA HIS A 160 21.95 21.15 -16.05
C HIS A 160 20.56 21.67 -15.69
N HIS A 161 20.19 21.71 -14.39
CA HIS A 161 18.90 22.26 -13.94
C HIS A 161 18.84 23.77 -14.20
N ARG A 162 17.64 24.27 -14.51
CA ARG A 162 17.41 25.69 -14.84
C ARG A 162 16.26 26.32 -14.07
N SER A 163 15.33 25.50 -13.59
CA SER A 163 14.16 25.94 -12.83
C SER A 163 14.30 25.52 -11.37
N VAL A 164 13.79 26.36 -10.47
CA VAL A 164 13.61 26.04 -9.05
C VAL A 164 12.17 26.27 -8.64
N ILE A 165 11.59 25.32 -7.91
CA ILE A 165 10.27 25.44 -7.28
C ILE A 165 10.51 25.59 -5.79
N THR A 166 10.04 26.68 -5.20
CA THR A 166 10.24 26.96 -3.77
C THR A 166 8.96 26.68 -2.98
N ILE A 167 9.09 25.90 -1.91
CA ILE A 167 8.03 25.56 -0.97
C ILE A 167 8.25 26.35 0.34
N VAL A 168 7.21 27.05 0.77
CA VAL A 168 7.19 27.79 2.04
C VAL A 168 6.24 27.13 3.02
N CYS A 169 6.70 26.86 4.23
CA CYS A 169 5.87 26.46 5.36
C CYS A 169 5.93 27.54 6.45
N GLU A 170 4.79 28.08 6.86
CA GLU A 170 4.76 29.14 7.88
C GLU A 170 4.99 28.62 9.30
N TYR A 171 5.50 29.49 10.17
CA TYR A 171 5.45 29.26 11.61
C TYR A 171 4.12 29.75 12.17
N PHE A 172 3.53 28.96 13.06
CA PHE A 172 2.51 29.45 13.97
C PHE A 172 3.15 30.21 15.14
N ARG A 173 2.36 30.71 16.10
CA ARG A 173 2.90 31.31 17.32
C ARG A 173 3.81 30.32 18.05
N ASP A 174 4.81 30.86 18.75
CA ASP A 174 5.58 30.03 19.68
C ASP A 174 4.68 29.57 20.84
N PRO A 175 4.88 28.36 21.37
CA PRO A 175 4.27 27.92 22.62
C PRO A 175 4.59 28.92 23.75
N ARG A 176 3.64 29.15 24.67
CA ARG A 176 3.94 29.94 25.88
C ARG A 176 4.68 29.04 26.88
N SER A 177 5.56 29.61 27.69
CA SER A 177 6.37 28.85 28.65
C SER A 177 5.55 28.11 29.71
N ASP A 178 4.35 28.61 30.03
CA ASP A 178 3.41 28.07 31.00
C ASP A 178 2.28 27.25 30.35
N GLU A 179 2.33 27.05 29.03
CA GLU A 179 1.26 26.39 28.28
C GLU A 179 1.24 24.88 28.55
N PRO A 180 0.08 24.30 28.90
CA PRO A 180 -0.06 22.85 29.05
C PRO A 180 0.38 22.09 27.79
N GLY A 181 1.28 21.13 27.97
CA GLY A 181 1.88 20.35 26.88
C GLY A 181 2.90 21.10 26.02
N GLY A 182 3.21 22.37 26.34
CA GLY A 182 4.14 23.20 25.58
C GLY A 182 5.62 22.82 25.72
N SER A 183 5.99 22.08 26.76
CA SER A 183 7.39 21.76 27.09
C SER A 183 8.12 20.99 25.98
N TRP A 184 7.46 20.04 25.31
CA TRP A 184 8.09 19.26 24.24
C TRP A 184 8.35 20.08 22.97
N ILE A 185 7.55 21.12 22.73
CA ILE A 185 7.49 21.84 21.45
C ILE A 185 8.16 23.21 21.49
N GLN A 186 8.74 23.60 22.62
CA GLN A 186 9.42 24.87 22.78
C GLN A 186 10.57 25.01 21.78
N ASN A 187 10.65 26.17 21.13
CA ASN A 187 11.69 26.51 20.16
C ASN A 187 11.81 25.52 18.96
N ALA A 188 10.75 24.78 18.61
CA ALA A 188 10.79 23.74 17.56
C ALA A 188 10.18 24.19 16.20
N GLN A 189 9.76 25.45 16.05
CA GLN A 189 9.04 25.92 14.85
C GLN A 189 9.84 25.75 13.56
N ALA A 190 11.15 26.03 13.60
CA ALA A 190 12.02 25.89 12.44
C ALA A 190 12.12 24.42 11.99
N HIS A 191 12.27 23.49 12.94
CA HIS A 191 12.33 22.05 12.68
C HIS A 191 11.02 21.50 12.11
N ARG A 192 9.89 21.89 12.70
CA ARG A 192 8.55 21.55 12.21
C ARG A 192 8.39 21.99 10.74
N ALA A 193 8.68 23.26 10.46
CA ALA A 193 8.49 23.81 9.12
C ALA A 193 9.46 23.21 8.10
N CYS A 194 10.71 22.93 8.51
CA CYS A 194 11.69 22.21 7.69
C CYS A 194 11.14 20.84 7.28
N MET A 195 10.65 20.05 8.23
CA MET A 195 10.15 18.70 7.97
C MET A 195 8.92 18.70 7.04
N LEU A 196 7.95 19.59 7.29
CA LEU A 196 6.76 19.73 6.44
C LEU A 196 7.10 20.23 5.02
N ALA A 197 8.04 21.18 4.88
CA ALA A 197 8.49 21.64 3.57
C ALA A 197 9.30 20.55 2.83
N SER A 198 10.11 19.78 3.57
CA SER A 198 10.92 18.67 3.03
C SER A 198 10.05 17.56 2.47
N GLU A 199 9.02 17.12 3.20
CA GLU A 199 8.05 16.11 2.73
C GLU A 199 7.44 16.53 1.38
N ASN A 200 6.98 17.77 1.30
CA ASN A 200 6.38 18.34 0.10
C ASN A 200 7.36 18.36 -1.09
N ALA A 201 8.58 18.86 -0.87
CA ALA A 201 9.60 18.95 -1.91
C ALA A 201 10.05 17.57 -2.41
N VAL A 202 10.24 16.62 -1.51
CA VAL A 202 10.61 15.23 -1.83
C VAL A 202 9.55 14.55 -2.68
N VAL A 203 8.27 14.72 -2.33
CA VAL A 203 7.14 14.17 -3.10
C VAL A 203 7.10 14.76 -4.51
N ILE A 204 7.22 16.08 -4.65
CA ILE A 204 7.19 16.73 -5.97
C ILE A 204 8.41 16.34 -6.80
N ALA A 205 9.61 16.32 -6.24
CA ALA A 205 10.80 15.88 -6.95
C ALA A 205 10.65 14.44 -7.45
N ASN A 206 10.09 13.54 -6.63
CA ASN A 206 9.83 12.16 -7.05
C ASN A 206 8.77 12.08 -8.16
N TYR A 207 7.72 12.89 -8.09
CA TYR A 207 6.72 13.00 -9.15
C TYR A 207 7.34 13.41 -10.49
N MET A 208 8.23 14.40 -10.50
CA MET A 208 8.89 14.86 -11.74
C MET A 208 9.80 13.78 -12.33
N ARG A 209 10.54 13.05 -11.48
CA ARG A 209 11.36 11.91 -11.92
C ARG A 209 10.54 10.77 -12.51
N LEU A 210 9.36 10.48 -11.94
CA LEU A 210 8.43 9.51 -12.50
C LEU A 210 7.93 9.91 -13.89
N LEU A 211 7.80 11.21 -14.16
CA LEU A 211 7.44 11.75 -15.47
C LEU A 211 8.59 11.79 -16.48
N GLY A 212 9.81 11.41 -16.06
CA GLY A 212 11.01 11.40 -16.91
C GLY A 212 11.79 12.71 -16.95
N PHE A 213 11.64 13.56 -15.93
CA PHE A 213 12.42 14.80 -15.79
C PHE A 213 13.38 14.69 -14.62
N ASP A 214 14.62 15.15 -14.79
CA ASP A 214 15.55 15.23 -13.67
C ASP A 214 15.02 16.24 -12.64
N ALA A 215 14.90 15.81 -11.39
CA ALA A 215 14.53 16.66 -10.29
C ALA A 215 15.18 16.22 -8.98
N LYS A 216 15.62 17.19 -8.18
CA LYS A 216 16.24 16.99 -6.87
C LYS A 216 15.59 17.89 -5.82
N ALA A 217 15.24 17.30 -4.68
CA ALA A 217 14.75 18.06 -3.53
C ALA A 217 15.91 18.59 -2.67
N HIS A 218 15.72 19.80 -2.16
CA HIS A 218 16.65 20.54 -1.31
C HIS A 218 15.94 20.93 -0.01
N THR A 219 16.49 20.49 1.11
CA THR A 219 15.97 20.71 2.46
C THR A 219 16.96 21.60 3.25
N GLN A 220 16.55 22.14 4.40
CA GLN A 220 17.48 22.95 5.20
C GLN A 220 18.65 22.13 5.76
N THR A 221 18.50 20.80 5.87
CA THR A 221 19.51 19.86 6.36
C THR A 221 20.35 19.24 5.24
N SER A 222 19.84 19.19 4.00
CA SER A 222 20.54 18.65 2.83
C SER A 222 20.24 19.46 1.56
N SER A 223 21.19 20.28 1.10
CA SER A 223 20.99 21.16 -0.06
C SER A 223 22.30 21.45 -0.80
N ASP A 224 22.18 21.69 -2.11
CA ASP A 224 23.25 22.16 -2.98
C ASP A 224 23.14 23.69 -3.22
N ILE A 225 21.99 24.28 -2.86
CA ILE A 225 21.63 25.67 -3.12
C ILE A 225 21.17 26.41 -1.86
N CYS A 226 21.24 27.75 -1.87
CA CYS A 226 20.67 28.64 -0.88
C CYS A 226 19.14 28.75 -1.10
N LEU A 227 18.37 28.21 -0.16
CA LEU A 227 16.90 28.20 -0.22
C LEU A 227 16.30 29.61 -0.14
N GLU A 228 16.93 30.51 0.61
CA GLU A 228 16.53 31.91 0.69
C GLU A 228 16.67 32.64 -0.66
N THR A 229 17.77 32.40 -1.38
CA THR A 229 17.93 32.88 -2.77
C THR A 229 16.86 32.30 -3.69
N ALA A 230 16.56 31.00 -3.54
CA ALA A 230 15.47 30.35 -4.28
C ALA A 230 14.10 31.02 -4.01
N ALA A 231 13.80 31.39 -2.76
CA ALA A 231 12.55 32.07 -2.40
C ALA A 231 12.42 33.46 -3.02
N VAL A 232 13.51 34.23 -3.10
CA VAL A 232 13.53 35.55 -3.76
C VAL A 232 13.36 35.39 -5.27
N THR A 233 14.11 34.47 -5.89
CA THR A 233 14.07 34.23 -7.35
C THR A 233 12.75 33.64 -7.82
N SER A 234 12.06 32.89 -6.96
CA SER A 234 10.71 32.35 -7.17
C SER A 234 9.59 33.38 -6.90
N GLY A 235 9.94 34.65 -6.64
CA GLY A 235 8.97 35.72 -6.43
C GLY A 235 8.09 35.54 -5.18
N LEU A 236 8.63 34.92 -4.12
CA LEU A 236 7.94 34.73 -2.84
C LEU A 236 8.44 35.67 -1.75
N ALA A 237 9.70 36.09 -1.84
CA ALA A 237 10.35 36.91 -0.83
C ALA A 237 11.03 38.14 -1.44
N VAL A 238 11.35 39.10 -0.57
CA VAL A 238 12.24 40.22 -0.86
C VAL A 238 13.37 40.26 0.17
N ILE A 239 14.43 41.00 -0.13
CA ILE A 239 15.53 41.25 0.79
C ILE A 239 15.35 42.65 1.37
N GLU A 240 15.21 42.74 2.69
CA GLU A 240 15.02 43.97 3.45
C GLU A 240 16.05 44.00 4.58
N ASP A 241 16.85 45.06 4.68
CA ASP A 241 17.90 45.20 5.72
C ASP A 241 18.82 43.96 5.84
N GLY A 242 19.22 43.38 4.70
CA GLY A 242 20.08 42.19 4.64
C GLY A 242 19.39 40.88 5.06
N ALA A 243 18.05 40.85 5.05
CA ALA A 243 17.26 39.70 5.47
C ALA A 243 16.20 39.32 4.46
N VAL A 244 15.99 38.01 4.26
CA VAL A 244 14.86 37.54 3.46
C VAL A 244 13.56 37.65 4.26
N VAL A 245 12.58 38.32 3.66
CA VAL A 245 11.26 38.58 4.24
C VAL A 245 10.17 38.16 3.25
N ILE A 246 9.23 37.35 3.72
CA ILE A 246 8.06 36.94 2.94
C ILE A 246 6.86 37.82 3.33
N PRO A 247 6.15 38.45 2.38
CA PRO A 247 4.93 39.19 2.66
C PRO A 247 3.95 38.36 3.50
N TYR A 248 3.26 39.00 4.46
CA TYR A 248 2.35 38.38 5.44
C TYR A 248 2.98 37.51 6.54
N LEU A 249 4.16 36.90 6.29
CA LEU A 249 4.85 36.00 7.22
C LEU A 249 6.04 36.66 7.93
N GLY A 250 6.62 37.72 7.38
CA GLY A 250 7.85 38.30 7.92
C GLY A 250 9.01 37.32 7.75
N ARG A 251 9.74 37.05 8.83
CA ARG A 251 10.86 36.09 8.91
C ARG A 251 10.45 34.73 9.53
N ARG A 252 9.14 34.47 9.63
CA ARG A 252 8.58 33.32 10.36
C ARG A 252 8.13 32.21 9.40
N PHE A 253 9.09 31.55 8.77
CA PHE A 253 8.86 30.51 7.78
C PHE A 253 10.03 29.52 7.70
N GLY A 254 9.74 28.30 7.25
CA GLY A 254 10.72 27.32 6.78
C GLY A 254 10.62 27.16 5.26
N LEU A 255 11.72 26.68 4.66
CA LEU A 255 11.86 26.55 3.21
C LEU A 255 12.30 25.13 2.82
N ALA A 256 11.87 24.70 1.65
CA ALA A 256 12.47 23.64 0.86
C ALA A 256 12.37 24.03 -0.62
N ALA A 257 13.16 23.40 -1.49
CA ALA A 257 13.12 23.66 -2.92
C ALA A 257 13.25 22.39 -3.75
N ILE A 258 12.82 22.47 -5.01
CA ILE A 258 13.04 21.43 -6.03
C ILE A 258 13.78 22.09 -7.19
N THR A 259 14.94 21.58 -7.58
CA THR A 259 15.59 21.97 -8.84
C THR A 259 15.29 20.92 -9.90
N THR A 260 15.18 21.34 -11.16
CA THR A 260 14.79 20.46 -12.26
C THR A 260 15.25 20.95 -13.62
N ASP A 261 15.34 20.03 -14.57
CA ASP A 261 15.48 20.28 -16.00
C ASP A 261 14.13 20.51 -16.73
N MET A 262 12.99 20.28 -16.06
CA MET A 262 11.67 20.55 -16.63
C MET A 262 11.53 22.05 -16.95
N ILE A 263 11.09 22.34 -18.17
CA ILE A 263 10.78 23.70 -18.62
C ILE A 263 9.49 24.16 -17.95
N LEU A 264 9.58 25.25 -17.18
CA LEU A 264 8.52 25.83 -16.38
C LEU A 264 8.42 27.34 -16.62
N HIS A 265 7.20 27.90 -16.53
CA HIS A 265 7.02 29.34 -16.51
C HIS A 265 7.41 29.92 -15.14
N HIS A 266 8.32 30.90 -15.12
CA HIS A 266 8.84 31.48 -13.89
C HIS A 266 7.99 32.66 -13.39
N ASP A 267 7.80 32.75 -12.09
CA ASP A 267 7.21 33.91 -11.42
C ASP A 267 8.17 35.10 -11.44
N ARG A 268 7.61 36.30 -11.60
CA ARG A 268 8.39 37.53 -11.53
C ARG A 268 8.81 37.84 -10.08
N PRO A 269 9.98 38.48 -9.87
CA PRO A 269 10.39 38.94 -8.54
C PRO A 269 9.36 39.90 -7.94
N LEU A 270 9.31 39.96 -6.61
CA LEU A 270 8.48 40.92 -5.89
C LEU A 270 9.14 42.30 -5.90
N ALA A 271 8.33 43.35 -5.99
CA ALA A 271 8.79 44.70 -5.67
C ALA A 271 9.10 44.82 -4.15
N PRO A 272 10.02 45.69 -3.73
CA PRO A 272 10.33 45.91 -2.31
C PRO A 272 9.08 46.15 -1.45
N LEU A 273 9.11 45.83 -0.15
CA LEU A 273 7.92 45.94 0.71
C LEU A 273 7.39 47.38 0.79
N ALA A 274 8.27 48.38 0.72
CA ALA A 274 7.91 49.79 0.70
C ALA A 274 7.03 50.16 -0.51
N ASP A 275 7.17 49.45 -1.62
CA ASP A 275 6.47 49.69 -2.89
C ASP A 275 5.20 48.84 -3.04
N GLN A 276 4.94 47.92 -2.12
CA GLN A 276 3.78 47.05 -2.17
C GLN A 276 2.49 47.84 -1.84
N PRO A 277 1.37 47.60 -2.53
CA PRO A 277 0.12 48.29 -2.24
C PRO A 277 -0.35 48.02 -0.81
N LYS A 278 -0.47 49.08 0.01
CA LYS A 278 -1.00 48.97 1.39
C LYS A 278 -2.39 48.33 1.44
N SER A 279 -3.22 48.57 0.41
CA SER A 279 -4.54 47.96 0.26
C SER A 279 -4.50 46.43 0.14
N VAL A 280 -3.37 45.85 -0.27
CA VAL A 280 -3.15 44.39 -0.41
C VAL A 280 -2.43 43.80 0.80
N LEU A 281 -1.46 44.51 1.39
CA LEU A 281 -0.70 44.02 2.54
C LEU A 281 -1.46 44.15 3.88
N SER A 282 -2.23 45.21 4.07
CA SER A 282 -2.88 45.53 5.35
C SER A 282 -4.32 46.04 5.23
N GLY A 283 -4.86 46.11 4.01
CA GLY A 283 -6.22 46.56 3.72
C GLY A 283 -7.33 45.60 4.16
N TRP A 284 -8.57 46.07 4.02
CA TRP A 284 -9.78 45.30 4.38
C TRP A 284 -9.95 44.01 3.57
N SER A 285 -9.47 43.98 2.32
CA SER A 285 -9.52 42.80 1.46
C SER A 285 -8.75 41.61 2.08
N TRP A 286 -7.56 41.86 2.63
CA TRP A 286 -6.74 40.88 3.37
C TRP A 286 -7.33 40.53 4.73
N LYS A 287 -7.84 41.52 5.46
CA LYS A 287 -8.47 41.29 6.77
C LYS A 287 -9.72 40.40 6.66
N LEU A 288 -10.57 40.61 5.66
CA LEU A 288 -11.82 39.88 5.47
C LEU A 288 -11.71 38.64 4.57
N GLY A 289 -10.61 38.50 3.80
CA GLY A 289 -10.39 37.32 2.95
C GLY A 289 -11.20 37.32 1.65
N THR A 290 -11.44 38.49 1.05
CA THR A 290 -12.21 38.61 -0.21
C THR A 290 -11.54 37.93 -1.41
N HIS A 291 -10.21 37.72 -1.37
CA HIS A 291 -9.42 37.11 -2.46
C HIS A 291 -8.46 36.02 -1.96
N ALA A 292 -8.63 35.54 -0.72
CA ALA A 292 -7.75 34.55 -0.10
C ALA A 292 -8.49 33.82 1.02
N SER A 293 -8.16 32.56 1.22
CA SER A 293 -8.74 31.77 2.31
C SER A 293 -8.09 32.06 3.66
N LYS A 294 -6.80 32.45 3.64
CA LYS A 294 -6.12 33.01 4.81
C LYS A 294 -6.33 34.52 4.88
N THR A 295 -6.39 35.02 6.10
CA THR A 295 -6.67 36.41 6.44
C THR A 295 -5.80 36.85 7.61
N ALA A 296 -5.79 38.15 7.89
CA ALA A 296 -5.15 38.69 9.09
C ALA A 296 -5.70 38.09 10.41
N PHE A 297 -6.93 37.57 10.39
CA PHE A 297 -7.62 37.07 11.58
C PHE A 297 -7.51 35.55 11.76
N ASN A 298 -7.36 34.77 10.68
CA ASN A 298 -7.33 33.31 10.75
C ASN A 298 -5.98 32.67 10.35
N LYS A 299 -4.95 33.46 9.99
CA LYS A 299 -3.67 32.92 9.52
C LYS A 299 -2.99 32.00 10.54
N ASP A 300 -3.09 32.33 11.82
CA ASP A 300 -2.57 31.53 12.93
C ASP A 300 -3.75 31.07 13.80
N PRO A 301 -4.14 29.79 13.72
CA PRO A 301 -5.28 29.27 14.48
C PRO A 301 -5.02 29.21 16.00
N TYR A 302 -3.76 29.22 16.43
CA TYR A 302 -3.36 29.12 17.83
C TYR A 302 -3.11 30.48 18.47
N ARG A 303 -3.22 31.60 17.73
CA ARG A 303 -2.95 32.96 18.23
C ARG A 303 -3.58 33.27 19.60
N ARG A 304 -4.73 32.68 19.92
CA ARG A 304 -5.48 32.88 21.18
C ARG A 304 -5.93 31.56 21.83
N ARG A 305 -5.29 30.44 21.51
CA ARG A 305 -5.66 29.11 22.01
C ARG A 305 -4.41 28.28 22.24
N ASP A 306 -4.52 27.34 23.16
CA ASP A 306 -3.41 26.44 23.48
C ASP A 306 -3.34 25.33 22.44
N TYR A 307 -2.14 24.83 22.16
CA TYR A 307 -1.94 23.79 21.16
C TYR A 307 -2.74 22.53 21.51
N ARG A 308 -2.82 22.15 22.80
CA ARG A 308 -3.59 20.97 23.26
C ARG A 308 -5.08 21.01 22.89
N ASP A 309 -5.67 22.19 22.68
CA ASP A 309 -7.11 22.36 22.50
C ASP A 309 -7.58 22.22 21.04
N SER A 310 -6.69 21.84 20.11
CA SER A 310 -6.93 21.79 18.66
C SER A 310 -7.28 23.15 18.02
N ALA A 311 -6.98 23.28 16.72
CA ALA A 311 -7.56 24.32 15.90
C ALA A 311 -9.08 24.13 15.67
N MET A 312 -9.61 22.91 15.90
CA MET A 312 -10.97 22.52 15.54
C MET A 312 -12.06 22.77 16.59
N LYS A 313 -11.71 23.35 17.75
CA LYS A 313 -12.66 23.60 18.86
C LYS A 313 -13.45 22.35 19.27
N LEU A 314 -12.76 21.21 19.40
CA LEU A 314 -13.36 19.90 19.69
C LEU A 314 -14.02 19.82 21.07
N GLU A 315 -13.70 20.75 21.98
CA GLU A 315 -14.32 20.89 23.30
C GLU A 315 -15.81 21.27 23.23
N THR A 316 -16.28 21.77 22.09
CA THR A 316 -17.68 22.19 21.89
C THR A 316 -18.62 21.04 21.54
N ILE A 317 -18.06 19.85 21.26
CA ILE A 317 -18.81 18.66 20.87
C ILE A 317 -19.31 17.95 22.14
N LYS A 318 -20.58 17.54 22.14
CA LYS A 318 -21.18 16.78 23.25
C LYS A 318 -20.48 15.43 23.41
N ARG A 319 -20.04 15.16 24.64
CA ARG A 319 -19.39 13.91 25.06
C ARG A 319 -20.41 12.99 25.74
N VAL A 320 -20.23 11.69 25.58
CA VAL A 320 -21.04 10.62 26.18
C VAL A 320 -20.11 9.51 26.67
N ASP A 321 -20.54 8.71 27.65
CA ASP A 321 -19.65 7.75 28.30
C ASP A 321 -19.44 6.48 27.47
N THR A 322 -20.41 6.12 26.63
CA THR A 322 -20.33 5.00 25.68
C THR A 322 -20.66 5.47 24.25
N PRO A 323 -20.14 4.79 23.20
CA PRO A 323 -20.48 5.11 21.81
C PRO A 323 -21.99 5.08 21.54
N THR A 324 -22.44 5.86 20.55
CA THR A 324 -23.86 5.98 20.18
C THR A 324 -24.43 4.74 19.45
N THR A 325 -23.59 3.76 19.13
CA THR A 325 -23.95 2.46 18.57
C THR A 325 -23.59 1.36 19.56
N TYR A 326 -24.43 0.34 19.67
CA TYR A 326 -24.23 -0.74 20.63
C TYR A 326 -23.00 -1.61 20.30
N MET A 327 -22.26 -2.00 21.33
CA MET A 327 -21.10 -2.90 21.25
C MET A 327 -21.17 -3.90 22.41
N ASP A 328 -21.17 -5.18 22.10
CA ASP A 328 -21.00 -6.29 23.05
C ASP A 328 -19.53 -6.68 23.10
N GLU A 329 -18.73 -5.85 23.80
CA GLU A 329 -17.27 -5.92 23.77
C GLU A 329 -16.69 -7.28 24.16
N ASP A 330 -17.35 -8.00 25.06
CA ASP A 330 -16.93 -9.34 25.52
C ASP A 330 -17.01 -10.39 24.40
N ARG A 331 -17.78 -10.12 23.34
CA ARG A 331 -18.03 -11.03 22.21
C ARG A 331 -17.59 -10.46 20.86
N ILE A 332 -16.72 -9.45 20.84
CA ILE A 332 -16.11 -8.98 19.59
C ILE A 332 -14.93 -9.90 19.23
N PRO A 333 -15.02 -10.71 18.16
CA PRO A 333 -13.93 -11.58 17.75
C PRO A 333 -12.78 -10.77 17.14
N ARG A 334 -11.55 -11.16 17.47
CA ARG A 334 -10.35 -10.74 16.74
C ARG A 334 -10.22 -11.57 15.46
N VAL A 335 -9.90 -10.91 14.35
CA VAL A 335 -9.69 -11.55 13.03
C VAL A 335 -8.26 -11.33 12.55
N PRO A 336 -7.67 -12.18 11.70
CA PRO A 336 -6.28 -12.01 11.27
C PRO A 336 -6.15 -10.83 10.29
N LYS A 337 -4.95 -10.24 10.18
CA LYS A 337 -4.66 -9.21 9.15
C LYS A 337 -5.05 -9.65 7.74
N ARG A 338 -4.94 -10.96 7.46
CA ARG A 338 -5.32 -11.58 6.19
C ARG A 338 -6.78 -11.35 5.76
N THR A 339 -7.64 -10.94 6.70
CA THR A 339 -9.04 -10.54 6.47
C THR A 339 -9.17 -9.21 5.70
N ASP A 340 -8.13 -8.38 5.69
CA ASP A 340 -8.12 -7.13 4.91
C ASP A 340 -8.39 -7.41 3.42
N MET A 341 -9.40 -6.77 2.85
CA MET A 341 -9.83 -6.99 1.47
C MET A 341 -8.76 -6.67 0.43
N PHE A 342 -7.84 -5.74 0.69
CA PHE A 342 -6.69 -5.50 -0.19
C PHE A 342 -5.68 -6.64 -0.14
N ALA A 343 -5.45 -7.22 1.04
CA ALA A 343 -4.66 -8.44 1.16
C ALA A 343 -5.36 -9.61 0.42
N ARG A 344 -6.68 -9.78 0.63
CA ARG A 344 -7.48 -10.79 -0.09
C ARG A 344 -7.37 -10.66 -1.60
N ALA A 345 -7.51 -9.45 -2.14
CA ALA A 345 -7.31 -9.20 -3.56
C ALA A 345 -5.89 -9.60 -4.02
N GLN A 346 -4.85 -9.19 -3.27
CA GLN A 346 -3.47 -9.48 -3.61
C GLN A 346 -3.15 -10.98 -3.64
N PHE A 347 -3.74 -11.78 -2.75
CA PHE A 347 -3.58 -13.23 -2.73
C PHE A 347 -4.50 -13.99 -3.71
N GLY A 348 -5.35 -13.28 -4.46
CA GLY A 348 -6.23 -13.91 -5.47
C GLY A 348 -7.59 -14.38 -4.95
N ASP A 349 -7.92 -14.14 -3.68
CA ASP A 349 -9.20 -14.59 -3.07
C ASP A 349 -10.45 -14.02 -3.77
N MET A 350 -10.26 -12.90 -4.47
CA MET A 350 -11.31 -12.15 -5.17
C MET A 350 -11.28 -12.36 -6.69
N GLY A 351 -10.53 -13.36 -7.18
CA GLY A 351 -10.37 -13.66 -8.61
C GLY A 351 -9.24 -12.89 -9.28
N LYS A 352 -8.84 -13.36 -10.47
CA LYS A 352 -7.63 -12.94 -11.18
C LYS A 352 -7.60 -11.44 -11.52
N ALA A 353 -8.70 -10.88 -11.99
CA ALA A 353 -8.78 -9.45 -12.34
C ALA A 353 -8.49 -8.52 -11.14
N ASN A 354 -8.96 -8.90 -9.95
CA ASN A 354 -8.68 -8.15 -8.71
C ASN A 354 -7.22 -8.34 -8.29
N GLN A 355 -6.66 -9.53 -8.46
CA GLN A 355 -5.27 -9.83 -8.17
C GLN A 355 -4.30 -9.05 -9.05
N ASP A 356 -4.57 -8.98 -10.36
CA ASP A 356 -3.75 -8.23 -11.31
C ASP A 356 -3.77 -6.74 -10.99
N ALA A 357 -4.96 -6.20 -10.70
CA ALA A 357 -5.10 -4.81 -10.28
C ALA A 357 -4.43 -4.51 -8.92
N ALA A 358 -4.24 -5.52 -8.06
CA ALA A 358 -3.53 -5.42 -6.78
C ALA A 358 -2.02 -5.60 -6.89
N THR A 359 -1.55 -6.33 -7.91
CA THR A 359 -0.14 -6.74 -8.06
C THR A 359 0.80 -5.53 -8.10
N GLY A 360 1.89 -5.59 -7.33
CA GLY A 360 2.83 -4.48 -7.18
C GLY A 360 2.21 -3.17 -6.67
N GLY A 361 0.99 -3.23 -6.12
CA GLY A 361 0.21 -2.07 -5.73
C GLY A 361 -0.28 -1.24 -6.92
N TYR A 362 -0.54 -1.86 -8.08
CA TYR A 362 -0.94 -1.20 -9.34
C TYR A 362 -2.02 -0.13 -9.13
N TYR A 363 -3.12 -0.45 -8.45
CA TYR A 363 -4.20 0.50 -8.12
C TYR A 363 -3.77 1.83 -7.50
N ALA A 364 -2.59 1.88 -6.84
CA ALA A 364 -2.04 3.11 -6.27
C ALA A 364 -0.82 3.69 -7.02
N ARG A 365 -0.14 2.91 -7.88
CA ARG A 365 0.89 3.45 -8.80
C ARG A 365 0.33 3.93 -10.14
N LYS A 366 -0.91 3.54 -10.45
CA LYS A 366 -1.66 3.91 -11.65
C LYS A 366 -1.65 5.41 -11.94
N ALA A 367 -1.68 6.24 -10.90
CA ALA A 367 -1.54 7.70 -11.00
C ALA A 367 -0.18 8.17 -10.44
N ALA A 368 0.52 9.00 -11.20
CA ALA A 368 1.85 9.50 -10.81
C ALA A 368 1.86 10.25 -9.46
N PRO A 369 0.88 11.13 -9.14
CA PRO A 369 0.89 11.84 -7.85
C PRO A 369 0.81 10.91 -6.64
N SER A 370 0.05 9.81 -6.72
CA SER A 370 -0.05 8.83 -5.63
C SER A 370 1.19 7.97 -5.51
N TYR A 371 1.80 7.57 -6.64
CA TYR A 371 3.05 6.80 -6.58
C TYR A 371 4.19 7.63 -5.99
N ALA A 372 4.25 8.92 -6.33
CA ALA A 372 5.21 9.86 -5.80
C ALA A 372 5.18 9.91 -4.26
N GLN A 373 3.98 9.95 -3.67
CA GLN A 373 3.75 9.94 -2.22
C GLN A 373 4.06 8.58 -1.59
N ARG A 374 3.75 7.49 -2.29
CA ARG A 374 3.89 6.12 -1.78
C ARG A 374 5.34 5.77 -1.44
N ARG A 375 6.33 6.27 -2.19
CA ARG A 375 7.76 6.01 -1.92
C ARG A 375 8.17 6.47 -0.51
N ALA A 376 7.84 7.71 -0.14
CA ALA A 376 8.13 8.24 1.20
C ALA A 376 7.32 7.51 2.29
N LEU A 377 6.06 7.19 2.00
CA LEU A 377 5.19 6.44 2.91
C LEU A 377 5.77 5.05 3.23
N GLY A 378 6.29 4.35 2.22
CA GLY A 378 6.96 3.05 2.41
C GLY A 378 8.26 3.18 3.20
N ALA A 379 9.08 4.19 2.93
CA ALA A 379 10.34 4.42 3.66
C ALA A 379 10.12 4.60 5.18
N PHE A 380 9.04 5.29 5.57
CA PHE A 380 8.69 5.48 6.98
C PHE A 380 8.22 4.21 7.71
N VAL A 381 7.92 3.12 7.01
CA VAL A 381 7.58 1.83 7.67
C VAL A 381 8.71 1.37 8.60
N LEU A 382 9.96 1.67 8.26
CA LEU A 382 11.13 1.32 9.06
C LEU A 382 11.22 2.09 10.38
N LEU A 383 10.49 3.20 10.54
CA LEU A 383 10.56 4.09 11.72
C LEU A 383 9.35 3.97 12.65
N GLN A 384 8.35 3.15 12.30
CA GLN A 384 7.09 3.03 13.03
C GLN A 384 7.25 2.51 14.46
N ASP A 385 8.17 1.57 14.64
CA ASP A 385 8.37 0.80 15.87
C ASP A 385 9.83 0.88 16.33
N GLY A 386 10.11 0.40 17.55
CA GLY A 386 11.46 0.29 18.08
C GLY A 386 11.48 0.22 19.60
N ASP A 387 12.67 -0.01 20.14
CA ASP A 387 12.84 -0.11 21.59
C ASP A 387 12.71 1.27 22.28
N PRO A 388 12.09 1.32 23.47
CA PRO A 388 12.08 2.52 24.29
C PRO A 388 13.49 2.83 24.85
N LEU A 389 13.77 4.12 25.09
CA LEU A 389 14.98 4.52 25.81
C LEU A 389 14.90 4.04 27.26
N GLN A 390 15.99 3.51 27.78
CA GLN A 390 16.08 3.13 29.19
C GLN A 390 16.04 4.39 30.06
N VAL A 391 15.18 4.37 31.08
CA VAL A 391 15.08 5.42 32.11
C VAL A 391 15.64 4.91 33.44
N ALA A 392 15.80 5.79 34.43
CA ALA A 392 16.31 5.35 35.72
C ALA A 392 15.25 4.51 36.47
N GLY A 393 15.55 3.24 36.72
CA GLY A 393 14.63 2.26 37.27
C GLY A 393 13.85 1.50 36.20
N ASP A 394 13.16 0.42 36.59
CA ASP A 394 12.48 -0.49 35.64
C ASP A 394 11.05 -0.04 35.26
N ASP A 395 10.52 1.01 35.90
CA ASP A 395 9.16 1.53 35.65
C ASP A 395 9.20 3.01 35.17
N PRO A 396 9.00 3.25 33.87
CA PRO A 396 8.94 4.60 33.32
C PRO A 396 7.81 5.46 33.88
N ALA A 397 6.66 4.87 34.22
CA ALA A 397 5.54 5.63 34.78
C ALA A 397 5.90 6.17 36.18
N ALA A 398 6.49 5.34 37.04
CA ALA A 398 6.97 5.76 38.35
C ALA A 398 8.09 6.82 38.25
N PHE A 399 9.03 6.65 37.31
CA PHE A 399 10.10 7.62 37.06
C PHE A 399 9.56 9.02 36.74
N HIS A 400 8.59 9.11 35.83
CA HIS A 400 7.99 10.40 35.46
C HIS A 400 7.04 10.95 36.52
N ALA A 401 6.33 10.08 37.25
CA ALA A 401 5.46 10.48 38.37
C ALA A 401 6.25 11.18 39.49
N ALA A 402 7.49 10.75 39.76
CA ALA A 402 8.39 11.42 40.70
C ALA A 402 8.72 12.88 40.32
N SER A 403 8.56 13.23 39.04
CA SER A 403 8.69 14.59 38.51
C SER A 403 7.36 15.31 38.33
N GLY A 404 6.26 14.79 38.92
CA GLY A 404 4.93 15.39 38.89
C GLY A 404 4.18 15.24 37.55
N ARG A 405 4.57 14.27 36.71
CA ARG A 405 3.91 14.01 35.42
C ARG A 405 2.97 12.83 35.55
N ASP A 406 1.67 13.08 35.41
CA ASP A 406 0.62 12.08 35.46
C ASP A 406 -0.01 11.85 34.07
N ALA A 407 -1.05 11.00 34.03
CA ALA A 407 -1.77 10.67 32.81
C ALA A 407 -2.41 11.89 32.11
N ALA A 408 -2.84 12.90 32.88
CA ALA A 408 -3.42 14.13 32.34
C ALA A 408 -2.34 15.00 31.70
N TRP A 409 -1.17 15.10 32.34
CA TRP A 409 -0.02 15.81 31.79
C TRP A 409 0.43 15.19 30.45
N PHE A 410 0.54 13.86 30.39
CA PHE A 410 0.92 13.17 29.14
C PHE A 410 -0.13 13.37 28.04
N ALA A 411 -1.42 13.31 28.36
CA ALA A 411 -2.50 13.58 27.42
C ALA A 411 -2.38 14.98 26.81
N ASP A 412 -2.12 16.00 27.62
CA ASP A 412 -1.92 17.37 27.17
C ASP A 412 -0.67 17.51 26.29
N ALA A 413 0.44 16.91 26.69
CA ALA A 413 1.70 16.95 25.94
C ALA A 413 1.59 16.28 24.57
N VAL A 414 0.99 15.09 24.50
CA VAL A 414 0.75 14.36 23.24
C VAL A 414 -0.17 15.16 22.31
N LYS A 415 -1.27 15.72 22.83
CA LYS A 415 -2.17 16.57 22.02
C LYS A 415 -1.45 17.81 21.53
N ALA A 416 -0.79 18.57 22.41
CA ALA A 416 -0.08 19.79 22.03
C ALA A 416 0.98 19.52 20.97
N ALA A 417 1.80 18.48 21.14
CA ALA A 417 2.80 18.05 20.16
C ALA A 417 2.19 17.70 18.80
N SER A 418 1.12 16.90 18.81
CA SER A 418 0.45 16.46 17.58
C SER A 418 -0.16 17.64 16.80
N TYR A 419 -0.83 18.55 17.50
CA TYR A 419 -1.42 19.75 16.90
C TYR A 419 -0.36 20.74 16.44
N PHE A 420 0.73 20.89 17.20
CA PHE A 420 1.90 21.65 16.77
C PHE A 420 2.45 21.09 15.46
N LEU A 421 2.59 19.78 15.31
CA LEU A 421 3.03 19.12 14.08
C LEU A 421 2.03 19.20 12.91
N SER A 422 0.83 19.74 13.12
CA SER A 422 -0.27 19.91 12.14
C SER A 422 -1.16 18.68 11.93
N VAL A 423 -1.33 17.83 12.94
CA VAL A 423 -2.45 16.87 12.97
C VAL A 423 -3.77 17.63 13.11
N ASP A 424 -4.81 17.22 12.38
CA ASP A 424 -6.09 17.96 12.33
C ASP A 424 -6.95 17.70 13.58
N ALA A 425 -7.05 16.45 14.02
CA ALA A 425 -7.75 16.05 15.25
C ALA A 425 -7.05 14.86 15.93
N VAL A 426 -7.04 14.85 17.26
CA VAL A 426 -6.43 13.83 18.12
C VAL A 426 -7.40 13.41 19.20
N GLY A 427 -7.55 12.10 19.39
CA GLY A 427 -8.38 11.48 20.40
C GLY A 427 -7.60 10.39 21.12
N LEU A 428 -7.70 10.36 22.44
CA LEU A 428 -7.00 9.42 23.30
C LEU A 428 -7.98 8.42 23.89
N SER A 429 -7.67 7.13 23.87
CA SER A 429 -8.50 6.11 24.50
C SER A 429 -7.68 4.90 24.91
N ARG A 430 -8.27 4.01 25.71
CA ARG A 430 -7.81 2.62 25.83
C ARG A 430 -7.69 1.97 24.45
N CYS A 431 -6.81 0.98 24.35
CA CYS A 431 -6.63 0.09 23.20
C CYS A 431 -6.98 -1.34 23.62
N PRO A 432 -8.27 -1.71 23.62
CA PRO A 432 -8.69 -3.04 24.07
C PRO A 432 -8.22 -4.14 23.12
N ASP A 433 -8.07 -5.36 23.63
CA ASP A 433 -7.58 -6.53 22.89
C ASP A 433 -8.36 -6.78 21.60
N TRP A 434 -9.68 -6.61 21.63
CA TRP A 434 -10.55 -6.80 20.45
C TRP A 434 -10.31 -5.77 19.33
N ALA A 435 -9.60 -4.67 19.61
CA ALA A 435 -9.17 -3.73 18.58
C ALA A 435 -7.90 -4.18 17.85
N TRP A 436 -7.20 -5.21 18.33
CA TRP A 436 -6.04 -5.81 17.68
C TRP A 436 -6.47 -6.92 16.71
N TYR A 437 -5.79 -7.03 15.57
CA TYR A 437 -5.91 -8.24 14.74
C TYR A 437 -5.47 -9.47 15.56
N SER A 438 -6.01 -10.65 15.26
CA SER A 438 -5.62 -11.89 15.95
C SER A 438 -4.22 -12.36 15.55
N HIS A 439 -3.83 -12.14 14.29
CA HIS A 439 -2.54 -12.56 13.72
C HIS A 439 -1.95 -11.47 12.83
N ASP A 440 -0.62 -11.39 12.80
CA ASP A 440 0.15 -10.44 12.00
C ASP A 440 0.26 -10.85 10.52
N ALA A 441 1.05 -10.11 9.73
CA ALA A 441 1.23 -10.36 8.30
C ALA A 441 1.93 -11.70 7.97
N ARG A 442 2.60 -12.31 8.95
CA ARG A 442 3.31 -13.59 8.85
C ARG A 442 2.43 -14.76 9.28
N GLY A 443 1.26 -14.47 9.83
CA GLY A 443 0.39 -15.47 10.46
C GLY A 443 0.79 -15.78 11.91
N ASP A 444 1.70 -15.01 12.52
CA ASP A 444 2.03 -15.16 13.93
C ASP A 444 0.88 -14.58 14.78
N ALA A 445 0.48 -15.26 15.86
CA ALA A 445 -0.51 -14.73 16.79
C ALA A 445 -0.02 -13.43 17.43
N ILE A 446 -0.90 -12.45 17.57
CA ILE A 446 -0.62 -11.18 18.22
C ILE A 446 -1.05 -11.29 19.69
N ASP A 447 -0.12 -11.06 20.60
CA ASP A 447 -0.43 -10.72 21.99
C ASP A 447 -0.39 -9.19 22.11
N PRO A 448 -1.52 -8.49 22.36
CA PRO A 448 -1.59 -7.02 22.43
C PRO A 448 -0.50 -6.41 23.32
N PRO A 449 0.53 -5.74 22.75
CA PRO A 449 1.65 -5.25 23.54
C PRO A 449 1.36 -3.94 24.28
N HIS A 450 0.27 -3.25 23.92
CA HIS A 450 -0.07 -1.91 24.36
C HIS A 450 -1.57 -1.80 24.68
N ASP A 451 -1.91 -1.03 25.71
CA ASP A 451 -3.27 -0.84 26.23
C ASP A 451 -3.80 0.59 26.03
N GLN A 452 -3.00 1.48 25.43
CA GLN A 452 -3.35 2.88 25.17
C GLN A 452 -3.27 3.20 23.68
N SER A 453 -4.10 4.14 23.22
CA SER A 453 -4.14 4.59 21.83
C SER A 453 -4.22 6.10 21.70
N VAL A 454 -3.47 6.63 20.73
CA VAL A 454 -3.49 8.01 20.26
C VAL A 454 -4.00 7.98 18.82
N SER A 455 -5.29 8.19 18.64
CA SER A 455 -5.92 8.25 17.32
C SER A 455 -5.72 9.62 16.71
N MET A 456 -5.23 9.68 15.47
CA MET A 456 -4.94 10.89 14.74
C MET A 456 -5.72 10.94 13.43
N VAL A 457 -6.23 12.12 13.11
CA VAL A 457 -7.01 12.39 11.90
C VAL A 457 -6.29 13.43 11.06
N ILE A 458 -6.20 13.18 9.75
CA ILE A 458 -5.68 14.08 8.73
C ILE A 458 -6.78 14.32 7.67
N ASP A 459 -7.06 15.58 7.36
CA ASP A 459 -8.01 15.99 6.32
C ASP A 459 -7.47 15.61 4.93
N GLN A 460 -8.31 15.01 4.07
CA GLN A 460 -7.96 14.67 2.68
C GLN A 460 -7.99 15.88 1.71
N GLY A 461 -8.44 17.04 2.17
CA GLY A 461 -8.48 18.30 1.42
C GLY A 461 -9.81 18.55 0.73
N PHE A 462 -10.54 19.57 1.20
CA PHE A 462 -11.84 19.96 0.65
C PHE A 462 -11.75 20.44 -0.79
N GLU A 463 -10.83 21.37 -1.08
CA GLU A 463 -10.75 22.03 -2.37
C GLU A 463 -10.49 21.05 -3.53
N THR A 464 -9.58 20.09 -3.40
CA THR A 464 -9.34 19.06 -4.44
C THR A 464 -10.57 18.15 -4.59
N MET A 465 -11.22 17.77 -3.49
CA MET A 465 -12.41 16.91 -3.52
C MET A 465 -13.61 17.57 -4.22
N GLU A 466 -13.72 18.91 -4.17
CA GLU A 466 -14.74 19.65 -4.92
C GLU A 466 -14.56 19.52 -6.44
N GLY A 467 -13.31 19.49 -6.93
CA GLY A 467 -13.02 19.31 -8.35
C GLY A 467 -13.20 17.86 -8.82
N ALA A 468 -12.98 16.90 -7.94
CA ALA A 468 -12.91 15.48 -8.31
C ALA A 468 -14.30 14.86 -8.49
N SER A 469 -14.42 13.78 -9.27
CA SER A 469 -15.59 12.88 -9.27
C SER A 469 -15.67 12.05 -7.97
N GLY A 470 -14.53 11.92 -7.30
CA GLY A 470 -14.33 11.03 -6.16
C GLY A 470 -13.86 9.63 -6.55
N ASP A 471 -13.73 9.33 -7.84
CA ASP A 471 -13.25 8.06 -8.40
C ASP A 471 -12.51 8.25 -9.73
N ASP A 472 -11.93 9.43 -9.92
CA ASP A 472 -11.09 9.82 -11.04
C ASP A 472 -9.59 9.68 -10.68
N TRP A 473 -8.71 10.25 -11.49
CA TRP A 473 -7.25 10.11 -11.38
C TRP A 473 -6.62 10.72 -10.13
N ILE A 474 -7.32 11.60 -9.41
CA ILE A 474 -6.78 12.21 -8.17
C ILE A 474 -7.25 11.50 -6.90
N SER A 475 -8.26 10.63 -6.98
CA SER A 475 -8.89 10.03 -5.79
C SER A 475 -7.90 9.30 -4.89
N VAL A 476 -6.99 8.51 -5.47
CA VAL A 476 -5.98 7.78 -4.69
C VAL A 476 -4.93 8.72 -4.08
N ALA A 477 -4.55 9.81 -4.77
CA ALA A 477 -3.59 10.77 -4.27
C ALA A 477 -4.11 11.53 -3.03
N GLN A 478 -5.42 11.81 -2.96
CA GLN A 478 -6.05 12.38 -1.76
C GLN A 478 -5.85 11.49 -0.53
N SER A 479 -5.99 10.17 -0.72
CA SER A 479 -5.73 9.19 0.34
C SER A 479 -4.25 9.10 0.68
N MET A 480 -3.38 8.96 -0.33
CA MET A 480 -1.93 8.79 -0.13
C MET A 480 -1.27 9.99 0.53
N ARG A 481 -1.69 11.22 0.20
CA ARG A 481 -1.27 12.43 0.90
C ARG A 481 -1.54 12.34 2.41
N ALA A 482 -2.78 12.03 2.77
CA ALA A 482 -3.18 12.01 4.17
C ALA A 482 -2.52 10.85 4.94
N TYR A 483 -2.34 9.69 4.30
CA TYR A 483 -1.59 8.57 4.86
C TYR A 483 -0.11 8.89 5.06
N LEU A 484 0.54 9.51 4.07
CA LEU A 484 1.93 9.95 4.17
C LEU A 484 2.11 10.92 5.34
N ARG A 485 1.24 11.93 5.43
CA ARG A 485 1.28 12.89 6.54
C ARG A 485 1.15 12.20 7.88
N PHE A 486 0.19 11.29 8.07
CA PHE A 486 0.10 10.52 9.30
C PHE A 486 1.36 9.69 9.55
N SER A 487 1.88 8.97 8.56
CA SER A 487 3.04 8.10 8.75
C SER A 487 4.26 8.85 9.27
N MET A 488 4.45 10.09 8.81
CA MET A 488 5.50 10.97 9.32
C MET A 488 5.18 11.48 10.73
N LEU A 489 4.00 12.07 10.94
CA LEU A 489 3.69 12.73 12.21
C LEU A 489 3.45 11.75 13.35
N GLY A 490 2.72 10.66 13.09
CA GLY A 490 2.50 9.57 14.03
C GLY A 490 3.79 8.84 14.39
N GLY A 491 4.69 8.63 13.41
CA GLY A 491 6.03 8.09 13.66
C GLY A 491 6.87 8.98 14.60
N VAL A 492 6.83 10.31 14.41
CA VAL A 492 7.48 11.27 15.33
C VAL A 492 6.88 11.20 16.73
N ILE A 493 5.56 11.12 16.88
CA ILE A 493 4.94 10.99 18.20
C ILE A 493 5.28 9.64 18.86
N ALA A 494 5.25 8.54 18.12
CA ALA A 494 5.68 7.24 18.64
C ALA A 494 7.15 7.28 19.10
N ARG A 495 8.04 7.90 18.31
CA ARG A 495 9.44 8.09 18.70
C ARG A 495 9.59 8.96 19.94
N GLN A 496 8.82 10.04 20.06
CA GLN A 496 8.84 10.91 21.24
C GLN A 496 8.42 10.15 22.50
N ILE A 497 7.41 9.30 22.41
CA ILE A 497 6.95 8.44 23.51
C ILE A 497 8.05 7.43 23.90
N ARG A 498 8.70 6.81 22.91
CA ARG A 498 9.86 5.92 23.14
C ARG A 498 11.05 6.63 23.78
N ASN A 499 11.30 7.88 23.41
CA ASN A 499 12.35 8.69 24.04
C ASN A 499 12.09 8.96 25.54
N LEU A 500 10.85 8.81 26.00
CA LEU A 500 10.46 8.93 27.41
C LEU A 500 10.45 7.58 28.15
N GLY A 501 10.81 6.49 27.47
CA GLY A 501 10.94 5.15 28.04
C GLY A 501 9.69 4.27 27.93
N PHE A 502 8.61 4.75 27.31
CA PHE A 502 7.41 3.95 27.09
C PHE A 502 7.46 3.24 25.73
N LYS A 503 6.94 2.02 25.64
CA LYS A 503 6.80 1.33 24.35
C LYS A 503 5.77 2.08 23.51
N ALA A 504 6.01 2.20 22.21
CA ALA A 504 5.05 2.78 21.28
C ALA A 504 5.31 2.39 19.83
N LYS A 505 4.23 2.14 19.08
CA LYS A 505 4.24 1.85 17.64
C LYS A 505 3.24 2.73 16.89
N ALA A 506 3.66 3.28 15.75
CA ALA A 506 2.76 3.96 14.82
C ALA A 506 2.15 2.96 13.82
N HIS A 507 0.83 2.82 13.81
CA HIS A 507 0.08 1.96 12.89
C HIS A 507 -0.44 2.76 11.70
N THR A 508 0.16 2.55 10.54
CA THR A 508 -0.13 3.25 9.29
C THR A 508 -0.97 2.40 8.34
N VAL A 509 -1.26 2.92 7.14
CA VAL A 509 -1.92 2.15 6.08
C VAL A 509 -1.03 1.05 5.48
N LEU A 510 0.30 1.17 5.60
CA LEU A 510 1.23 0.18 5.06
C LEU A 510 1.64 -0.86 6.09
N ASP A 511 1.63 -0.54 7.38
CA ASP A 511 1.75 -1.55 8.44
C ASP A 511 1.04 -1.08 9.71
N GLY A 512 0.13 -1.90 10.22
CA GLY A 512 -0.64 -1.65 11.43
C GLY A 512 -1.25 -2.95 11.97
N ASP A 513 -1.30 -3.09 13.30
CA ASP A 513 -1.75 -4.30 14.01
C ASP A 513 -3.11 -4.10 14.70
N VAL A 514 -3.70 -2.90 14.54
CA VAL A 514 -4.97 -2.52 15.14
C VAL A 514 -5.97 -2.04 14.09
N LEU A 515 -7.24 -2.30 14.36
CA LEU A 515 -8.38 -1.75 13.66
C LEU A 515 -8.59 -0.30 14.13
N GLN A 516 -8.38 0.66 13.24
CA GLN A 516 -8.47 2.08 13.57
C GLN A 516 -9.91 2.58 13.86
N PRO A 517 -10.97 2.19 13.11
CA PRO A 517 -12.33 2.67 13.32
C PRO A 517 -12.84 2.63 14.77
N PRO A 518 -12.71 1.53 15.53
CA PRO A 518 -13.17 1.54 16.92
C PRO A 518 -12.37 2.49 17.82
N LEU A 519 -11.07 2.67 17.59
CA LEU A 519 -10.25 3.59 18.39
C LEU A 519 -10.60 5.06 18.12
N LEU A 520 -11.05 5.40 16.91
CA LEU A 520 -11.64 6.71 16.61
C LEU A 520 -12.95 6.95 17.36
N LEU A 521 -13.80 5.91 17.49
CA LEU A 521 -15.05 5.99 18.25
C LEU A 521 -14.78 6.19 19.75
N LEU A 522 -13.91 5.37 20.32
CA LEU A 522 -13.53 5.44 21.74
C LEU A 522 -12.85 6.77 22.07
N GLY A 523 -11.94 7.25 21.21
CA GLY A 523 -11.27 8.54 21.35
C GLY A 523 -12.17 9.75 21.04
N GLY A 524 -13.45 9.55 20.71
CA GLY A 524 -14.42 10.62 20.50
C GLY A 524 -14.11 11.51 19.29
N LEU A 525 -13.64 10.91 18.20
CA LEU A 525 -13.32 11.58 16.93
C LEU A 525 -14.43 11.44 15.87
N GLY A 526 -15.49 10.69 16.16
CA GLY A 526 -16.61 10.57 15.24
C GLY A 526 -17.66 9.58 15.73
N GLU A 527 -18.65 9.37 14.89
CA GLU A 527 -19.70 8.38 15.08
C GLU A 527 -19.76 7.41 13.88
N VAL A 528 -20.33 6.22 14.08
CA VAL A 528 -20.60 5.26 13.00
C VAL A 528 -21.55 5.89 11.99
N SER A 529 -21.24 5.78 10.70
CA SER A 529 -22.02 6.39 9.62
C SER A 529 -22.60 5.35 8.66
N ARG A 530 -23.60 5.74 7.86
CA ARG A 530 -24.18 4.87 6.81
C ARG A 530 -23.15 4.40 5.78
N ILE A 531 -22.04 5.12 5.58
CA ILE A 531 -20.97 4.70 4.68
C ILE A 531 -20.42 3.32 5.09
N GLY A 532 -20.52 2.96 6.37
CA GLY A 532 -20.13 1.68 6.94
C GLY A 532 -18.83 1.82 7.70
N GLU A 533 -17.73 1.36 7.10
CA GLU A 533 -16.40 1.30 7.72
C GLU A 533 -15.69 2.67 7.85
N VAL A 534 -16.45 3.77 7.75
CA VAL A 534 -15.95 5.14 7.88
C VAL A 534 -16.61 5.80 9.08
N ILE A 535 -15.79 6.10 10.08
CA ILE A 535 -16.18 6.93 11.22
C ILE A 535 -16.23 8.38 10.76
N LEU A 536 -17.39 9.02 10.93
CA LEU A 536 -17.64 10.35 10.42
C LEU A 536 -17.34 11.37 11.52
N HIS A 537 -16.40 12.28 11.24
CA HIS A 537 -16.03 13.36 12.15
C HIS A 537 -17.04 14.51 12.04
N PRO A 538 -17.54 15.09 13.15
CA PRO A 538 -18.60 16.10 13.13
C PRO A 538 -18.27 17.36 12.33
N LEU A 539 -16.97 17.63 12.15
CA LEU A 539 -16.51 18.86 11.53
C LEU A 539 -15.74 18.70 10.21
N LEU A 540 -15.30 17.48 9.89
CA LEU A 540 -14.68 17.16 8.59
C LEU A 540 -15.64 16.33 7.73
N GLY A 541 -16.76 15.89 8.30
CA GLY A 541 -17.55 14.82 7.74
C GLY A 541 -16.69 13.57 7.60
N PRO A 542 -16.90 12.78 6.53
CA PRO A 542 -16.10 11.59 6.26
C PRO A 542 -14.77 11.89 5.54
N ARG A 543 -14.41 13.18 5.31
CA ARG A 543 -13.25 13.61 4.51
C ARG A 543 -11.91 13.47 5.25
N LEU A 544 -11.63 12.29 5.77
CA LEU A 544 -10.45 12.06 6.60
C LEU A 544 -9.74 10.76 6.27
N LYS A 545 -8.46 10.71 6.62
CA LYS A 545 -7.76 9.46 6.91
C LYS A 545 -7.29 9.49 8.35
N SER A 546 -7.19 8.30 8.93
CA SER A 546 -6.73 8.11 10.28
C SER A 546 -5.42 7.34 10.31
N GLY A 547 -4.76 7.44 11.44
CA GLY A 547 -3.75 6.50 11.89
C GLY A 547 -3.70 6.52 13.41
N VAL A 548 -3.05 5.51 14.00
CA VAL A 548 -3.05 5.31 15.45
C VAL A 548 -1.63 5.09 15.93
N VAL A 549 -1.25 5.71 17.05
CA VAL A 549 -0.08 5.30 17.83
C VAL A 549 -0.56 4.53 19.04
N THR A 550 -0.15 3.28 19.22
CA THR A 550 -0.40 2.54 20.47
C THR A 550 0.79 2.66 21.40
N THR A 551 0.56 2.60 22.70
CA THR A 551 1.61 2.82 23.70
C THR A 551 1.29 2.22 25.08
N THR A 552 2.31 2.06 25.92
CA THR A 552 2.15 1.84 27.37
C THR A 552 2.20 3.13 28.21
N MET A 553 2.38 4.30 27.58
CA MET A 553 2.37 5.59 28.27
C MET A 553 1.00 5.83 28.91
N PRO A 554 0.89 6.10 30.21
CA PRO A 554 -0.40 6.36 30.84
C PRO A 554 -1.01 7.64 30.28
N LEU A 555 -2.27 7.56 29.83
CA LEU A 555 -2.98 8.68 29.21
C LEU A 555 -4.37 8.87 29.84
N ALA A 556 -4.74 10.11 30.12
CA ALA A 556 -6.13 10.46 30.37
C ALA A 556 -6.92 10.34 29.06
N HIS A 557 -8.01 9.57 29.07
CA HIS A 557 -8.80 9.30 27.87
C HIS A 557 -9.80 10.41 27.57
N ASP A 558 -10.02 10.63 26.28
CA ASP A 558 -11.21 11.31 25.79
C ASP A 558 -12.44 10.41 25.94
N ARG A 559 -13.61 11.01 25.77
CA ARG A 559 -14.90 10.30 25.76
C ARG A 559 -15.50 10.27 24.36
N PRO A 560 -16.25 9.21 24.01
CA PRO A 560 -17.08 9.18 22.81
C PRO A 560 -17.97 10.42 22.67
N ILE A 561 -18.46 10.67 21.44
CA ILE A 561 -19.25 11.86 21.12
C ILE A 561 -20.65 11.49 20.61
N ASP A 562 -21.57 12.44 20.77
CA ASP A 562 -22.92 12.38 20.18
C ASP A 562 -23.24 13.74 19.55
N PHE A 563 -23.26 13.79 18.23
CA PHE A 563 -23.66 14.96 17.45
C PHE A 563 -24.92 14.71 16.61
N GLY A 564 -25.69 13.70 16.97
CA GLY A 564 -26.95 13.35 16.32
C GLY A 564 -26.79 12.58 15.01
N LEU A 565 -25.60 12.01 14.72
CA LEU A 565 -25.35 11.37 13.43
C LEU A 565 -26.24 10.16 13.19
N GLN A 566 -26.48 9.34 14.22
CA GLN A 566 -27.26 8.11 14.08
C GLN A 566 -28.63 8.38 13.44
N ASN A 567 -29.36 9.37 13.97
CA ASN A 567 -30.67 9.73 13.43
C ASN A 567 -30.57 10.43 12.06
N PHE A 568 -29.52 11.22 11.83
CA PHE A 568 -29.29 11.83 10.51
C PHE A 568 -29.06 10.76 9.42
N CYS A 569 -28.19 9.80 9.67
CA CYS A 569 -27.86 8.72 8.73
C CYS A 569 -29.02 7.74 8.53
N GLU A 570 -29.83 7.45 9.56
CA GLU A 570 -31.05 6.64 9.41
C GLU A 570 -31.98 7.21 8.33
N ASN A 571 -32.04 8.54 8.22
CA ASN A 571 -32.93 9.27 7.32
C ASN A 571 -32.26 9.80 6.04
N CYS A 572 -30.95 9.59 5.85
CA CYS A 572 -30.19 10.07 4.69
C CYS A 572 -29.55 8.92 3.93
N GLN A 573 -29.82 8.83 2.62
CA GLN A 573 -29.28 7.78 1.74
C GLN A 573 -28.32 8.31 0.66
N LYS A 574 -27.85 9.56 0.76
CA LYS A 574 -27.05 10.18 -0.32
C LYS A 574 -25.76 9.42 -0.63
N CYS A 575 -25.03 8.94 0.38
CA CYS A 575 -23.82 8.13 0.14
C CYS A 575 -24.14 6.79 -0.55
N ALA A 576 -25.24 6.13 -0.19
CA ALA A 576 -25.70 4.91 -0.84
C ALA A 576 -26.07 5.17 -2.30
N ARG A 577 -26.86 6.22 -2.55
CA ARG A 577 -27.31 6.63 -3.89
C ARG A 577 -26.16 6.94 -4.83
N GLU A 578 -25.11 7.57 -4.32
CA GLU A 578 -23.98 8.01 -5.15
C GLU A 578 -22.84 6.98 -5.23
N CYS A 579 -22.98 5.81 -4.60
CA CYS A 579 -21.98 4.74 -4.61
C CYS A 579 -21.95 4.04 -5.99
N PRO A 580 -20.85 4.14 -6.77
CA PRO A 580 -20.81 3.58 -8.13
C PRO A 580 -20.98 2.06 -8.18
N SER A 581 -20.52 1.35 -7.14
CA SER A 581 -20.61 -0.11 -7.05
C SER A 581 -21.86 -0.61 -6.31
N GLY A 582 -22.69 0.30 -5.78
CA GLY A 582 -23.84 -0.08 -4.96
C GLY A 582 -23.46 -0.79 -3.65
N ALA A 583 -22.25 -0.59 -3.14
CA ALA A 583 -21.72 -1.29 -1.97
C ALA A 583 -22.22 -0.77 -0.61
N ILE A 584 -22.94 0.36 -0.58
CA ILE A 584 -23.43 0.98 0.65
C ILE A 584 -24.91 0.66 0.83
N THR A 585 -25.28 0.15 2.00
CA THR A 585 -26.65 -0.26 2.31
C THR A 585 -27.60 0.94 2.47
N ALA A 586 -28.78 0.84 1.87
CA ALA A 586 -29.93 1.71 2.11
C ALA A 586 -30.78 1.26 3.30
N GLY A 587 -30.49 0.07 3.85
CA GLY A 587 -31.21 -0.58 4.95
C GLY A 587 -30.84 -0.08 6.36
N PRO A 588 -31.32 -0.77 7.41
CA PRO A 588 -31.08 -0.42 8.80
C PRO A 588 -29.66 -0.79 9.26
N LYS A 589 -29.30 -0.36 10.47
CA LYS A 589 -28.13 -0.92 11.18
C LYS A 589 -28.41 -2.34 11.66
N LEU A 590 -27.39 -3.18 11.58
CA LEU A 590 -27.42 -4.57 12.01
C LEU A 590 -26.17 -4.90 12.82
N MET A 591 -26.24 -5.95 13.63
CA MET A 591 -25.10 -6.45 14.39
C MET A 591 -24.14 -7.21 13.48
N PHE A 592 -22.85 -6.90 13.57
CA PHE A 592 -21.77 -7.57 12.87
C PHE A 592 -20.60 -7.73 13.84
N ASN A 593 -20.16 -8.96 14.10
CA ASN A 593 -19.01 -9.26 14.97
C ASN A 593 -19.11 -8.59 16.36
N GLY A 594 -20.30 -8.63 16.97
CA GLY A 594 -20.54 -8.07 18.31
C GLY A 594 -20.81 -6.56 18.35
N TYR A 595 -20.85 -5.84 17.22
CA TYR A 595 -21.13 -4.40 17.21
C TYR A 595 -22.17 -3.98 16.15
N GLU A 596 -22.90 -2.90 16.43
CA GLU A 596 -23.94 -2.35 15.56
C GLU A 596 -23.36 -1.43 14.46
N ILE A 597 -23.69 -1.69 13.19
CA ILE A 597 -23.16 -0.93 12.05
C ILE A 597 -24.09 -0.98 10.81
N TRP A 598 -24.01 0.03 9.94
CA TRP A 598 -24.48 -0.10 8.55
C TRP A 598 -23.39 -0.81 7.72
N LYS A 599 -23.36 -2.14 7.76
CA LYS A 599 -22.28 -2.88 7.08
C LYS A 599 -22.38 -2.73 5.56
N SER A 600 -21.31 -2.26 4.94
CA SER A 600 -21.14 -2.20 3.49
C SER A 600 -20.71 -3.55 2.90
N ASP A 601 -20.98 -3.77 1.62
CA ASP A 601 -20.40 -4.89 0.84
C ASP A 601 -18.94 -4.56 0.51
N SER A 602 -18.03 -4.93 1.41
CA SER A 602 -16.61 -4.62 1.31
C SER A 602 -15.93 -5.30 0.11
N GLN A 603 -16.49 -6.40 -0.41
CA GLN A 603 -16.00 -7.03 -1.64
C GLN A 603 -16.32 -6.15 -2.85
N LYS A 604 -17.58 -5.73 -3.05
CA LYS A 604 -17.98 -4.79 -4.13
C LYS A 604 -17.21 -3.48 -4.07
N CYS A 605 -17.03 -2.92 -2.87
CA CYS A 605 -16.28 -1.68 -2.67
C CYS A 605 -14.81 -1.86 -3.08
N THR A 606 -14.16 -2.92 -2.61
CA THR A 606 -12.74 -3.17 -2.89
C THR A 606 -12.52 -3.45 -4.37
N SER A 607 -13.34 -4.32 -4.98
CA SER A 607 -13.24 -4.62 -6.41
C SER A 607 -13.35 -3.35 -7.25
N TYR A 608 -14.36 -2.51 -7.03
CA TYR A 608 -14.49 -1.26 -7.78
C TYR A 608 -13.29 -0.33 -7.58
N ARG A 609 -12.78 -0.21 -6.35
CA ARG A 609 -11.63 0.65 -6.05
C ARG A 609 -10.39 0.20 -6.81
N ILE A 610 -10.09 -1.09 -6.86
CA ILE A 610 -8.85 -1.55 -7.49
C ILE A 610 -8.97 -1.70 -9.01
N THR A 611 -10.14 -2.04 -9.55
CA THR A 611 -10.32 -2.32 -10.98
C THR A 611 -10.90 -1.18 -11.83
N THR A 612 -11.25 -0.04 -11.22
CA THR A 612 -11.81 1.10 -11.98
C THR A 612 -10.87 1.55 -13.10
N LYS A 613 -11.40 1.64 -14.33
CA LYS A 613 -10.63 1.98 -15.53
C LYS A 613 -10.51 3.50 -15.72
N GLY A 614 -11.60 4.25 -15.57
CA GLY A 614 -11.65 5.71 -15.75
C GLY A 614 -11.07 6.56 -14.60
N GLY A 615 -10.23 5.98 -13.73
CA GLY A 615 -9.63 6.65 -12.58
C GLY A 615 -8.74 5.73 -11.76
N ALA A 616 -8.42 6.13 -10.54
CA ALA A 616 -7.60 5.34 -9.62
C ALA A 616 -8.17 5.39 -8.20
N MET A 617 -8.66 4.23 -7.71
CA MET A 617 -9.40 4.10 -6.45
C MET A 617 -10.73 4.86 -6.44
N CYS A 618 -11.39 4.89 -5.28
CA CYS A 618 -12.64 5.61 -5.08
C CYS A 618 -12.77 6.06 -3.62
N GLY A 619 -13.27 7.29 -3.46
CA GLY A 619 -13.68 7.96 -2.23
C GLY A 619 -14.96 8.79 -2.42
N ARG A 620 -15.77 8.47 -3.44
CA ARG A 620 -16.96 9.25 -3.82
C ARG A 620 -18.00 9.39 -2.69
N CYS A 621 -18.15 8.38 -1.84
CA CYS A 621 -19.02 8.45 -0.67
C CYS A 621 -18.63 9.58 0.30
N MET A 622 -17.34 9.94 0.38
CA MET A 622 -16.88 11.06 1.19
C MET A 622 -17.25 12.39 0.55
N LYS A 623 -17.05 12.50 -0.77
CA LYS A 623 -17.36 13.70 -1.56
C LYS A 623 -18.83 14.09 -1.44
N THR A 624 -19.74 13.13 -1.59
CA THR A 624 -21.17 13.39 -1.72
C THR A 624 -21.90 13.48 -0.38
N CYS A 625 -21.25 13.15 0.74
CA CYS A 625 -21.86 13.24 2.05
C CYS A 625 -22.23 14.70 2.39
N PRO A 626 -23.46 14.99 2.87
CA PRO A 626 -23.85 16.33 3.29
C PRO A 626 -23.00 16.94 4.43
N TRP A 627 -22.22 16.13 5.14
CA TRP A 627 -21.31 16.61 6.19
C TRP A 627 -19.95 17.08 5.64
N ASN A 628 -19.66 16.81 4.36
CA ASN A 628 -18.48 17.32 3.66
C ASN A 628 -18.70 18.78 3.23
N LEU A 629 -18.65 19.70 4.18
CA LEU A 629 -18.93 21.12 3.97
C LEU A 629 -17.78 21.99 4.48
N GLU A 630 -17.56 23.13 3.81
CA GLU A 630 -16.71 24.20 4.31
C GLU A 630 -17.34 25.58 4.07
N GLY A 631 -17.30 26.45 5.08
CA GLY A 631 -17.63 27.87 4.97
C GLY A 631 -18.67 28.33 5.99
N LEU A 632 -18.42 29.46 6.66
CA LEU A 632 -19.15 29.86 7.87
C LEU A 632 -20.68 29.82 7.74
N PHE A 633 -21.23 30.39 6.67
CA PHE A 633 -22.68 30.47 6.43
C PHE A 633 -23.30 29.19 5.88
N ALA A 634 -22.49 28.31 5.29
CA ALA A 634 -22.93 27.01 4.79
C ALA A 634 -22.90 25.94 5.89
N GLU A 635 -21.92 26.03 6.78
CA GLU A 635 -21.51 25.01 7.73
C GLU A 635 -22.24 25.14 9.07
N ALA A 636 -22.21 26.32 9.70
CA ALA A 636 -22.74 26.48 11.05
C ALA A 636 -24.27 26.29 11.14
N PRO A 637 -25.10 26.86 10.25
CA PRO A 637 -26.55 26.63 10.27
C PRO A 637 -26.92 25.18 9.95
N PHE A 638 -26.24 24.57 8.95
CA PHE A 638 -26.46 23.17 8.58
C PHE A 638 -26.14 22.24 9.75
N ARG A 639 -24.95 22.37 10.36
CA ARG A 639 -24.55 21.49 11.47
C ARG A 639 -25.45 21.68 12.69
N TRP A 640 -25.83 22.92 12.99
CA TRP A 640 -26.78 23.19 14.07
C TRP A 640 -28.11 22.47 13.84
N ALA A 641 -28.68 22.56 12.63
CA ALA A 641 -29.93 21.90 12.28
C ALA A 641 -29.78 20.37 12.26
N ALA A 642 -28.71 19.85 11.63
CA ALA A 642 -28.45 18.42 11.53
C ALA A 642 -28.25 17.76 12.91
N THR A 643 -27.61 18.46 13.85
CA THR A 643 -27.38 17.97 15.22
C THR A 643 -28.60 18.14 16.13
N ARG A 644 -29.32 19.27 16.07
CA ARG A 644 -30.43 19.56 17.01
C ARG A 644 -31.82 19.19 16.51
N LEU A 645 -32.01 19.13 15.20
CA LEU A 645 -33.28 18.81 14.54
C LEU A 645 -33.10 17.62 13.58
N PRO A 646 -32.61 16.45 14.03
CA PRO A 646 -32.22 15.38 13.11
C PRO A 646 -33.36 14.77 12.28
N ALA A 647 -34.63 14.95 12.67
CA ALA A 647 -35.79 14.64 11.82
C ALA A 647 -35.85 15.47 10.52
N SER A 648 -35.09 16.56 10.42
CA SER A 648 -34.95 17.37 9.20
C SER A 648 -33.97 16.79 8.18
N ALA A 649 -33.28 15.67 8.48
CA ALA A 649 -32.26 15.08 7.60
C ALA A 649 -32.70 14.86 6.14
N PRO A 650 -33.93 14.37 5.83
CA PRO A 650 -34.38 14.24 4.44
C PRO A 650 -34.47 15.60 3.71
N LEU A 651 -34.97 16.62 4.41
CA LEU A 651 -35.06 17.98 3.89
C LEU A 651 -33.66 18.57 3.69
N LEU A 652 -32.77 18.42 4.67
CA LEU A 652 -31.38 18.90 4.59
C LEU A 652 -30.62 18.24 3.44
N ALA A 653 -30.78 16.93 3.24
CA ALA A 653 -30.20 16.21 2.11
C ALA A 653 -30.76 16.71 0.76
N LYS A 654 -32.06 16.99 0.68
CA LYS A 654 -32.68 17.57 -0.52
C LYS A 654 -32.18 18.99 -0.80
N LEU A 655 -32.04 19.83 0.22
CA LEU A 655 -31.46 21.18 0.09
C LEU A 655 -30.00 21.13 -0.35
N ASP A 656 -29.24 20.16 0.17
CA ASP A 656 -27.85 19.89 -0.22
C ASP A 656 -27.75 19.51 -1.71
N ASP A 657 -28.65 18.64 -2.19
CA ASP A 657 -28.79 18.31 -3.62
C ASP A 657 -29.17 19.53 -4.47
N MET A 658 -30.14 20.34 -4.04
CA MET A 658 -30.57 21.56 -4.73
C MET A 658 -29.44 22.58 -4.85
N ALA A 659 -28.59 22.69 -3.83
CA ALA A 659 -27.39 23.53 -3.84
C ALA A 659 -26.27 22.98 -4.73
N GLY A 660 -26.44 21.80 -5.34
CA GLY A 660 -25.46 21.15 -6.21
C GLY A 660 -24.23 20.63 -5.46
N ARG A 661 -24.32 20.45 -4.14
CA ARG A 661 -23.19 20.01 -3.31
C ARG A 661 -22.90 18.52 -3.53
N GLY A 662 -21.62 18.19 -3.62
CA GLY A 662 -21.15 16.89 -4.10
C GLY A 662 -21.10 16.76 -5.63
N GLY A 663 -21.41 17.81 -6.38
CA GLY A 663 -21.16 17.89 -7.82
C GLY A 663 -19.70 18.22 -8.17
N LEU A 664 -19.41 18.38 -9.47
CA LEU A 664 -18.09 18.76 -9.98
C LEU A 664 -17.89 20.29 -9.94
N ASN A 665 -16.66 20.72 -9.66
CA ASN A 665 -16.25 22.11 -9.77
C ASN A 665 -14.92 22.20 -10.55
N ASP A 666 -15.00 22.48 -11.85
CA ASP A 666 -13.83 22.46 -12.73
C ASP A 666 -12.75 23.50 -12.38
N VAL A 667 -13.12 24.59 -11.69
CA VAL A 667 -12.13 25.56 -11.15
C VAL A 667 -11.16 24.91 -10.14
N LYS A 668 -11.54 23.76 -9.59
CA LYS A 668 -10.77 22.98 -8.61
C LYS A 668 -10.07 21.77 -9.21
N LYS A 669 -10.31 21.46 -10.48
CA LYS A 669 -9.54 20.43 -11.20
C LYS A 669 -8.19 21.02 -11.60
N TRP A 670 -7.12 20.56 -10.95
CA TRP A 670 -5.76 21.05 -11.19
C TRP A 670 -4.79 19.96 -11.69
N TRP A 671 -5.22 18.69 -11.66
CA TRP A 671 -4.41 17.55 -12.04
C TRP A 671 -4.63 17.15 -13.50
N TRP A 672 -3.64 16.47 -14.05
CA TRP A 672 -3.69 15.82 -15.35
C TRP A 672 -4.24 14.41 -15.22
N ASP A 673 -5.02 14.00 -16.22
CA ASP A 673 -5.67 12.70 -16.28
C ASP A 673 -4.73 11.71 -16.97
N LEU A 674 -3.64 11.37 -16.27
CA LEU A 674 -2.59 10.48 -16.76
C LEU A 674 -2.62 9.12 -16.05
N GLU A 675 -2.36 8.08 -16.81
CA GLU A 675 -2.33 6.67 -16.43
C GLU A 675 -0.95 6.07 -16.73
N LEU A 676 -0.48 5.16 -15.88
CA LEU A 676 0.74 4.41 -16.10
C LEU A 676 0.58 3.42 -17.28
N ALA A 677 1.42 3.57 -18.30
CA ALA A 677 1.49 2.66 -19.44
C ALA A 677 2.51 1.53 -19.23
N GLU A 678 2.50 0.54 -20.12
CA GLU A 678 3.34 -0.67 -20.02
C GLU A 678 4.85 -0.40 -20.09
N ASP A 679 5.27 0.61 -20.86
CA ASP A 679 6.66 1.04 -20.95
C ASP A 679 7.14 1.88 -19.74
N GLY A 680 6.27 2.08 -18.75
CA GLY A 680 6.56 2.80 -17.52
C GLY A 680 6.32 4.30 -17.58
N ALA A 681 6.00 4.90 -18.73
CA ALA A 681 5.62 6.31 -18.82
C ALA A 681 4.16 6.55 -18.39
N TYR A 682 3.82 7.79 -18.06
CA TYR A 682 2.44 8.21 -17.80
C TYR A 682 1.84 8.88 -19.04
N ARG A 683 0.67 8.43 -19.46
CA ARG A 683 -0.01 8.88 -20.68
C ARG A 683 -1.47 9.25 -20.43
N PRO A 684 -2.09 10.11 -21.26
CA PRO A 684 -3.54 10.27 -21.26
C PRO A 684 -4.22 8.91 -21.33
N SER A 685 -5.20 8.68 -20.44
CA SER A 685 -5.91 7.39 -20.43
C SER A 685 -6.75 7.20 -21.70
N ASP A 686 -6.69 6.00 -22.27
CA ASP A 686 -7.56 5.58 -23.38
C ASP A 686 -9.01 5.31 -22.92
N HIS A 687 -9.24 5.26 -21.61
CA HIS A 687 -10.55 5.07 -21.02
C HIS A 687 -11.23 6.42 -20.70
N PRO A 688 -12.56 6.53 -20.89
CA PRO A 688 -13.30 7.70 -20.48
C PRO A 688 -13.09 8.01 -18.99
N VAL A 689 -12.63 9.23 -18.70
CA VAL A 689 -12.41 9.69 -17.33
C VAL A 689 -13.74 9.71 -16.56
N ASN A 690 -13.75 9.14 -15.36
CA ASN A 690 -14.90 9.18 -14.46
C ASN A 690 -15.23 10.64 -14.11
N ARG A 691 -16.37 11.14 -14.59
CA ARG A 691 -16.86 12.50 -14.32
C ARG A 691 -18.34 12.46 -13.94
N ARG A 692 -18.62 12.05 -12.70
CA ARG A 692 -19.99 11.76 -12.24
C ARG A 692 -20.67 12.97 -11.61
N GLY A 693 -21.77 13.42 -12.24
CA GLY A 693 -22.72 14.36 -11.64
C GLY A 693 -23.52 13.76 -10.46
N LEU A 694 -24.50 14.48 -9.94
CA LEU A 694 -25.39 13.97 -8.88
C LEU A 694 -26.52 13.11 -9.46
N SER A 695 -26.78 11.96 -8.85
CA SER A 695 -27.81 11.01 -9.29
C SER A 695 -29.17 11.32 -8.67
N ARG A 696 -29.69 12.54 -8.88
CA ARG A 696 -30.86 13.09 -8.15
C ARG A 696 -32.16 12.29 -8.35
N ASP A 697 -32.30 11.62 -9.48
CA ASP A 697 -33.51 10.87 -9.83
C ASP A 697 -33.47 9.41 -9.38
N LEU A 698 -32.29 8.90 -8.98
CA LEU A 698 -32.15 7.55 -8.46
C LEU A 698 -32.86 7.42 -7.10
N ARG A 699 -33.72 6.41 -6.99
CA ARG A 699 -34.42 6.03 -5.76
C ARG A 699 -33.95 4.63 -5.38
N LEU A 700 -33.16 4.54 -4.32
CA LEU A 700 -32.74 3.25 -3.78
C LEU A 700 -33.80 2.70 -2.86
N LYS A 701 -34.11 1.42 -3.01
CA LYS A 701 -34.93 0.66 -2.08
C LYS A 701 -34.06 -0.42 -1.45
N TYR A 702 -34.25 -0.68 -0.17
CA TYR A 702 -33.45 -1.66 0.55
C TYR A 702 -33.73 -3.08 0.04
N GLU A 703 -34.99 -3.37 -0.29
CA GLU A 703 -35.45 -4.69 -0.71
C GLU A 703 -34.85 -5.11 -2.07
N ASP A 704 -34.44 -4.14 -2.88
CA ASP A 704 -33.82 -4.36 -4.19
C ASP A 704 -32.30 -4.56 -4.09
N GLN A 705 -31.69 -4.42 -2.90
CA GLN A 705 -30.24 -4.54 -2.71
C GLN A 705 -29.80 -5.94 -2.28
N THR A 706 -28.98 -6.59 -3.11
CA THR A 706 -28.22 -7.78 -2.70
C THR A 706 -26.87 -7.38 -2.11
N MET A 707 -26.73 -7.60 -0.80
CA MET A 707 -25.54 -7.27 -0.01
C MET A 707 -24.84 -8.55 0.46
N ALA A 708 -23.51 -8.56 0.45
CA ALA A 708 -22.69 -9.61 1.03
C ALA A 708 -21.80 -9.06 2.15
N VAL A 709 -21.62 -9.83 3.23
CA VAL A 709 -20.75 -9.48 4.36
C VAL A 709 -19.93 -10.68 4.83
N TYR A 710 -18.76 -10.41 5.38
CA TYR A 710 -17.77 -11.43 5.73
C TYR A 710 -17.42 -11.33 7.23
N PRO A 711 -18.29 -11.87 8.12
CA PRO A 711 -18.03 -11.89 9.56
C PRO A 711 -16.90 -12.84 9.92
N ALA A 712 -16.53 -12.90 11.21
CA ALA A 712 -15.42 -13.74 11.68
C ALA A 712 -15.50 -15.23 11.27
N PRO A 713 -16.69 -15.88 11.19
CA PRO A 713 -16.80 -17.25 10.67
C PRO A 713 -16.41 -17.41 9.19
N LEU A 714 -16.45 -16.33 8.39
CA LEU A 714 -16.06 -16.32 6.97
C LEU A 714 -14.68 -15.66 6.74
N ALA A 715 -13.93 -15.38 7.82
CA ALA A 715 -12.59 -14.83 7.73
C ALA A 715 -11.57 -15.90 7.29
N PRO A 716 -10.56 -15.55 6.47
CA PRO A 716 -9.56 -16.50 6.01
C PRO A 716 -8.67 -17.00 7.15
N HIS A 717 -7.91 -18.07 6.92
CA HIS A 717 -6.81 -18.49 7.78
C HIS A 717 -5.74 -17.38 7.94
N PRO A 718 -4.89 -17.41 8.97
CA PRO A 718 -3.94 -16.32 9.22
C PRO A 718 -2.73 -16.31 8.26
N TYR A 719 -2.45 -17.43 7.60
CA TYR A 719 -1.26 -17.61 6.79
C TYR A 719 -1.30 -16.84 5.46
N PRO A 720 -0.13 -16.44 4.91
CA PRO A 720 -0.02 -15.72 3.66
C PRO A 720 -0.18 -16.66 2.44
N TYR A 721 -1.37 -17.24 2.30
CA TYR A 721 -1.75 -18.15 1.22
C TYR A 721 -3.15 -17.79 0.68
N PRO A 722 -3.50 -18.14 -0.57
CA PRO A 722 -4.84 -17.91 -1.12
C PRO A 722 -5.95 -18.59 -0.31
N TYR A 723 -7.08 -17.90 -0.16
CA TYR A 723 -8.31 -18.40 0.47
C TYR A 723 -9.54 -17.79 -0.25
N PRO A 724 -10.04 -18.42 -1.33
CA PRO A 724 -11.12 -17.90 -2.16
C PRO A 724 -12.35 -17.44 -1.37
N MET A 725 -12.98 -16.36 -1.83
CA MET A 725 -14.19 -15.80 -1.22
C MET A 725 -15.45 -16.54 -1.67
N ASP A 726 -16.26 -17.00 -0.71
CA ASP A 726 -17.62 -17.47 -0.96
C ASP A 726 -18.62 -16.30 -0.83
N ARG A 727 -19.07 -15.80 -1.99
CA ARG A 727 -19.99 -14.67 -2.04
C ARG A 727 -21.40 -15.04 -1.60
N GLU A 728 -21.88 -16.25 -1.90
CA GLU A 728 -23.23 -16.70 -1.53
C GLU A 728 -23.34 -16.90 -0.02
N ALA A 729 -22.31 -17.47 0.61
CA ALA A 729 -22.20 -17.48 2.07
C ALA A 729 -22.20 -16.06 2.65
N GLY A 730 -21.52 -15.12 2.01
CA GLY A 730 -21.54 -13.71 2.40
C GLY A 730 -22.93 -13.04 2.29
N ILE A 731 -23.70 -13.37 1.26
CA ILE A 731 -25.09 -12.90 1.08
C ILE A 731 -25.98 -13.49 2.16
N LYS A 732 -25.91 -14.80 2.38
CA LYS A 732 -26.64 -15.49 3.45
C LYS A 732 -26.29 -14.90 4.82
N ALA A 733 -25.02 -14.64 5.09
CA ALA A 733 -24.57 -14.01 6.33
C ALA A 733 -25.22 -12.64 6.55
N TYR A 734 -25.33 -11.81 5.49
CA TYR A 734 -26.00 -10.51 5.57
C TYR A 734 -27.48 -10.66 5.93
N GLN A 735 -28.19 -11.59 5.28
CA GLN A 735 -29.60 -11.85 5.52
C GLN A 735 -29.89 -12.35 6.94
N THR A 736 -28.94 -13.04 7.57
CA THR A 736 -29.06 -13.53 8.95
C THR A 736 -28.71 -12.51 10.02
N LEU A 737 -28.14 -11.36 9.66
CA LEU A 737 -27.82 -10.34 10.66
C LEU A 737 -29.09 -9.80 11.33
N VAL A 738 -28.99 -9.52 12.62
CA VAL A 738 -30.11 -9.05 13.45
C VAL A 738 -29.89 -7.63 13.93
N THR A 739 -30.96 -6.96 14.37
CA THR A 739 -30.85 -5.65 15.02
C THR A 739 -30.20 -5.76 16.40
N ALA A 740 -29.62 -4.68 16.93
CA ALA A 740 -29.05 -4.67 18.27
C ALA A 740 -30.07 -5.03 19.37
N ALA A 741 -31.34 -4.64 19.18
CA ALA A 741 -32.42 -4.99 20.11
C ALA A 741 -32.70 -6.50 20.12
N GLU A 742 -32.71 -7.12 18.94
CA GLU A 742 -32.88 -8.56 18.81
C GLU A 742 -31.68 -9.34 19.37
N TYR A 743 -30.46 -8.93 19.01
CA TYR A 743 -29.23 -9.51 19.55
C TYR A 743 -29.24 -9.56 21.09
N ARG A 744 -29.53 -8.43 21.76
CA ARG A 744 -29.61 -8.37 23.22
C ARG A 744 -30.69 -9.28 23.80
N ARG A 745 -31.85 -9.39 23.14
CA ARG A 745 -32.93 -10.28 23.58
C ARG A 745 -32.50 -11.75 23.53
N ARG A 746 -31.76 -12.16 22.49
CA ARG A 746 -31.25 -13.54 22.33
C ARG A 746 -30.16 -13.87 23.35
N ILE A 747 -29.18 -12.98 23.53
CA ILE A 747 -28.13 -13.14 24.55
C ILE A 747 -28.75 -13.24 25.95
N ALA A 748 -29.72 -12.39 26.29
CA ALA A 748 -30.43 -12.47 27.57
C ALA A 748 -31.22 -13.78 27.76
N ALA A 749 -31.60 -14.45 26.66
CA ALA A 749 -32.24 -15.76 26.68
C ALA A 749 -31.24 -16.94 26.63
N GLY A 750 -29.93 -16.68 26.60
CA GLY A 750 -28.88 -17.69 26.48
C GLY A 750 -28.68 -18.25 25.07
N ASP A 751 -29.27 -17.62 24.04
CA ASP A 751 -29.08 -17.99 22.64
C ASP A 751 -27.84 -17.29 22.05
N GLU A 752 -26.75 -18.02 21.92
CA GLU A 752 -25.49 -17.54 21.33
C GLU A 752 -25.30 -17.95 19.86
N THR A 753 -26.33 -18.50 19.19
CA THR A 753 -26.22 -18.94 17.79
C THR A 753 -25.92 -17.81 16.78
N HIS A 754 -26.08 -16.55 17.20
CA HIS A 754 -25.84 -15.35 16.39
C HIS A 754 -24.54 -14.64 16.76
N VAL A 755 -23.77 -15.19 17.72
CA VAL A 755 -22.46 -14.69 18.10
C VAL A 755 -21.45 -15.16 17.06
N HIS A 756 -20.69 -14.23 16.51
CA HIS A 756 -19.64 -14.54 15.54
C HIS A 756 -18.34 -14.87 16.27
N SER A 757 -17.77 -16.04 15.99
CA SER A 757 -16.43 -16.44 16.43
C SER A 757 -15.51 -16.63 15.21
N TYR A 758 -14.21 -16.47 15.42
CA TYR A 758 -13.22 -16.74 14.38
C TYR A 758 -12.86 -18.23 14.41
N LEU A 759 -13.25 -18.97 13.36
CA LEU A 759 -13.16 -20.43 13.33
C LEU A 759 -11.77 -20.96 12.93
N ASN A 760 -10.95 -20.13 12.29
CA ASN A 760 -9.64 -20.50 11.76
C ASN A 760 -8.49 -20.03 12.69
N ALA A 761 -8.77 -19.86 13.99
CA ALA A 761 -7.80 -19.38 14.97
C ALA A 761 -6.70 -20.40 15.29
N ASP A 762 -7.10 -21.67 15.44
CA ASP A 762 -6.26 -22.75 15.95
C ASP A 762 -6.05 -23.84 14.90
N ILE A 763 -5.72 -23.43 13.67
CA ILE A 763 -5.32 -24.40 12.63
C ILE A 763 -4.03 -25.07 13.11
N ASP A 764 -4.04 -26.40 13.17
CA ASP A 764 -2.85 -27.20 13.46
C ASP A 764 -1.72 -26.78 12.49
N PRO A 765 -0.52 -26.42 12.97
CA PRO A 765 0.63 -26.13 12.09
C PRO A 765 0.91 -27.24 11.07
N GLU A 766 0.58 -28.50 11.39
CA GLU A 766 0.68 -29.61 10.43
C GLU A 766 -0.38 -29.55 9.31
N GLN A 767 -1.44 -28.77 9.48
CA GLN A 767 -2.49 -28.51 8.50
C GLN A 767 -2.37 -27.11 7.88
N ALA A 768 -1.37 -26.32 8.27
CA ALA A 768 -1.12 -25.02 7.67
C ALA A 768 -0.82 -25.18 6.15
N PRO A 769 -1.36 -24.28 5.30
CA PRO A 769 -1.17 -24.35 3.86
C PRO A 769 0.26 -24.04 3.41
N VAL A 770 1.08 -23.47 4.31
CA VAL A 770 2.48 -23.11 4.06
C VAL A 770 3.35 -23.49 5.25
N ILE A 771 4.62 -23.75 4.97
CA ILE A 771 5.70 -23.95 5.92
C ILE A 771 6.44 -22.63 6.05
N ALA A 772 6.55 -22.12 7.27
CA ALA A 772 7.42 -20.99 7.57
C ALA A 772 8.87 -21.47 7.68
N ALA A 773 9.77 -20.85 6.94
CA ALA A 773 11.18 -21.21 6.88
C ALA A 773 12.07 -19.95 6.94
N ILE A 774 13.37 -20.17 7.09
CA ILE A 774 14.40 -19.13 6.98
C ILE A 774 15.33 -19.47 5.82
N VAL A 775 15.74 -18.45 5.07
CA VAL A 775 16.83 -18.59 4.10
C VAL A 775 18.12 -18.82 4.89
N SER A 776 18.59 -20.06 4.94
CA SER A 776 19.77 -20.45 5.72
C SER A 776 21.08 -20.17 4.99
N ASN A 777 21.05 -20.17 3.65
CA ASN A 777 22.20 -19.92 2.79
C ASN A 777 21.75 -19.35 1.43
N VAL A 778 22.53 -18.42 0.87
CA VAL A 778 22.37 -17.95 -0.51
C VAL A 778 23.72 -17.99 -1.21
N GLU A 779 23.84 -18.88 -2.18
CA GLU A 779 25.05 -19.01 -2.99
C GLU A 779 24.79 -18.52 -4.42
N ARG A 780 25.54 -17.50 -4.83
CA ARG A 780 25.50 -17.03 -6.23
C ARG A 780 26.34 -17.96 -7.10
N LEU A 781 25.67 -18.85 -7.82
CA LEU A 781 26.32 -19.82 -8.71
C LEU A 781 26.83 -19.18 -10.01
N SER A 782 26.14 -18.15 -10.51
CA SER A 782 26.55 -17.39 -11.69
C SER A 782 25.95 -15.98 -11.68
N ASP A 783 26.16 -15.21 -12.76
CA ASP A 783 25.53 -13.89 -12.86
C ASP A 783 24.01 -13.91 -12.90
N LYS A 784 23.42 -15.06 -13.29
CA LYS A 784 21.99 -15.23 -13.49
C LYS A 784 21.35 -16.25 -12.55
N ILE A 785 22.11 -17.11 -11.87
CA ILE A 785 21.55 -18.19 -11.05
C ILE A 785 22.06 -18.06 -9.61
N SER A 786 21.12 -18.10 -8.66
CA SER A 786 21.39 -18.16 -7.24
C SER A 786 20.72 -19.40 -6.64
N LYS A 787 21.48 -20.13 -5.82
CA LYS A 787 21.03 -21.30 -5.05
C LYS A 787 20.62 -20.84 -3.66
N TYR A 788 19.48 -21.33 -3.20
CA TYR A 788 18.90 -20.98 -1.91
C TYR A 788 18.66 -22.24 -1.11
N GLU A 789 19.00 -22.18 0.18
CA GLU A 789 18.64 -23.21 1.14
C GLU A 789 17.66 -22.63 2.15
N PHE A 790 16.62 -23.42 2.46
CA PHE A 790 15.57 -23.07 3.40
C PHE A 790 15.58 -24.06 4.55
N ALA A 791 15.70 -23.57 5.78
CA ALA A 791 15.64 -24.38 6.99
C ALA A 791 14.37 -24.05 7.80
N ALA A 792 13.91 -24.97 8.64
CA ALA A 792 12.86 -24.69 9.61
C ALA A 792 13.28 -23.58 10.58
N LEU A 793 12.33 -22.76 11.04
CA LEU A 793 12.62 -21.63 11.94
C LEU A 793 13.21 -22.07 13.29
N ASP A 794 12.87 -23.27 13.76
CA ASP A 794 13.29 -23.87 15.02
C ASP A 794 14.40 -24.92 14.84
N GLY A 795 14.87 -25.14 13.61
CA GLY A 795 15.86 -26.15 13.27
C GLY A 795 15.32 -27.59 13.25
N ALA A 796 14.00 -27.79 13.36
CA ALA A 796 13.41 -29.12 13.24
C ALA A 796 13.52 -29.64 11.79
N PRO A 797 13.45 -30.97 11.57
CA PRO A 797 13.42 -31.54 10.24
C PRO A 797 12.19 -31.10 9.45
N LEU A 798 12.39 -30.56 8.25
CA LEU A 798 11.33 -30.22 7.30
C LEU A 798 10.54 -31.47 6.88
N PRO A 799 9.30 -31.33 6.36
CA PRO A 799 8.54 -32.46 5.84
C PRO A 799 9.31 -33.31 4.81
N ALA A 800 8.99 -34.60 4.72
CA ALA A 800 9.62 -35.47 3.73
C ALA A 800 9.15 -35.13 2.31
N TRP A 801 10.01 -35.35 1.31
CA TRP A 801 9.72 -35.15 -0.10
C TRP A 801 10.40 -36.21 -0.97
N THR A 802 9.99 -36.31 -2.23
CA THR A 802 10.53 -37.26 -3.21
C THR A 802 11.17 -36.53 -4.37
N ALA A 803 12.20 -37.13 -4.99
CA ALA A 803 12.85 -36.55 -6.16
C ALA A 803 11.85 -36.24 -7.28
N GLY A 804 12.03 -35.09 -7.94
CA GLY A 804 11.07 -34.53 -8.89
C GLY A 804 10.07 -33.54 -8.26
N ALA A 805 10.01 -33.44 -6.93
CA ALA A 805 9.13 -32.46 -6.29
C ALA A 805 9.60 -31.02 -6.49
N HIS A 806 8.62 -30.11 -6.45
CA HIS A 806 8.82 -28.67 -6.36
C HIS A 806 8.17 -28.12 -5.09
N ILE A 807 8.59 -26.91 -4.72
CA ILE A 807 7.91 -26.11 -3.71
C ILE A 807 7.51 -24.77 -4.30
N ASP A 808 6.44 -24.21 -3.72
CA ASP A 808 5.97 -22.89 -4.06
C ASP A 808 6.54 -21.89 -3.09
N VAL A 809 7.39 -21.02 -3.59
CA VAL A 809 7.98 -19.95 -2.79
C VAL A 809 7.09 -18.71 -2.89
N LEU A 810 6.63 -18.22 -1.74
CA LEU A 810 5.99 -16.92 -1.65
C LEU A 810 7.06 -15.82 -1.72
N VAL A 811 7.26 -15.28 -2.92
CA VAL A 811 8.24 -14.21 -3.18
C VAL A 811 7.76 -12.87 -2.63
N ALA A 812 6.48 -12.58 -2.88
CA ALA A 812 5.76 -11.41 -2.40
C ALA A 812 4.27 -11.80 -2.32
N PRO A 813 3.41 -11.07 -1.59
CA PRO A 813 2.00 -11.43 -1.55
C PRO A 813 1.42 -11.38 -2.98
N GLY A 814 0.72 -12.46 -3.39
CA GLY A 814 0.24 -12.66 -4.77
C GLY A 814 1.26 -13.23 -5.76
N MET A 815 2.53 -13.38 -5.38
CA MET A 815 3.58 -13.95 -6.22
C MET A 815 4.08 -15.27 -5.61
N LEU A 816 3.32 -16.34 -5.83
CA LEU A 816 3.80 -17.70 -5.63
C LEU A 816 4.56 -18.15 -6.88
N ARG A 817 5.77 -18.67 -6.71
CA ARG A 817 6.61 -19.20 -7.79
C ARG A 817 7.07 -20.61 -7.47
N GLN A 818 6.99 -21.48 -8.47
CA GLN A 818 7.41 -22.86 -8.36
C GLN A 818 8.90 -22.95 -8.64
N TYR A 819 9.62 -23.68 -7.78
CA TYR A 819 11.00 -24.04 -8.03
C TYR A 819 11.19 -25.52 -7.71
N SER A 820 11.66 -26.29 -8.70
CA SER A 820 12.01 -27.69 -8.50
C SER A 820 13.12 -27.79 -7.45
N MET A 821 12.99 -28.76 -6.56
CA MET A 821 13.94 -28.97 -5.48
C MET A 821 15.21 -29.63 -6.04
N SER A 822 16.37 -29.08 -5.70
CA SER A 822 17.69 -29.51 -6.22
C SER A 822 18.58 -30.18 -5.17
N GLY A 823 18.07 -30.38 -3.95
CA GLY A 823 18.82 -30.99 -2.84
C GLY A 823 18.69 -32.52 -2.77
N ASP A 824 19.22 -33.11 -1.70
CA ASP A 824 19.02 -34.51 -1.36
C ASP A 824 17.67 -34.71 -0.65
N PRO A 825 16.73 -35.55 -1.17
CA PRO A 825 15.45 -35.83 -0.51
C PRO A 825 15.52 -36.43 0.91
N ASP A 826 16.63 -37.07 1.30
CA ASP A 826 16.81 -37.60 2.67
C ASP A 826 17.39 -36.55 3.62
N ASP A 827 17.96 -35.46 3.11
CA ASP A 827 18.35 -34.32 3.95
C ASP A 827 17.12 -33.47 4.27
N ARG A 828 16.59 -33.67 5.47
CA ARG A 828 15.45 -32.93 5.99
C ARG A 828 15.86 -31.68 6.78
N SER A 829 17.15 -31.37 6.88
CA SER A 829 17.60 -30.15 7.55
C SER A 829 17.37 -28.91 6.69
N VAL A 830 17.40 -29.06 5.36
CA VAL A 830 17.19 -27.98 4.40
C VAL A 830 16.39 -28.43 3.18
N TYR A 831 15.58 -27.53 2.63
CA TYR A 831 15.11 -27.59 1.25
C TYR A 831 16.02 -26.74 0.39
N GLN A 832 16.43 -27.24 -0.78
CA GLN A 832 17.31 -26.51 -1.69
C GLN A 832 16.61 -26.26 -3.03
N VAL A 833 16.71 -25.04 -3.54
CA VAL A 833 16.23 -24.64 -4.88
C VAL A 833 17.28 -23.76 -5.56
N ALA A 834 17.28 -23.73 -6.89
CA ALA A 834 18.05 -22.73 -7.66
C ALA A 834 17.14 -21.91 -8.56
N VAL A 835 17.33 -20.60 -8.53
CA VAL A 835 16.47 -19.61 -9.18
C VAL A 835 17.25 -18.91 -10.29
N LEU A 836 16.77 -19.08 -11.52
CA LEU A 836 17.23 -18.31 -12.68
C LEU A 836 16.63 -16.90 -12.65
N ARG A 837 17.46 -15.87 -12.83
CA ARG A 837 17.07 -14.47 -12.96
C ARG A 837 16.55 -14.20 -14.37
N GLU A 838 15.29 -13.79 -14.46
CA GLU A 838 14.64 -13.42 -15.72
C GLU A 838 14.35 -11.93 -15.72
N ASP A 839 15.12 -11.18 -16.50
CA ASP A 839 15.06 -9.71 -16.50
C ASP A 839 13.76 -9.17 -17.14
N GLU A 840 13.15 -9.93 -18.06
CA GLU A 840 11.88 -9.60 -18.74
C GLU A 840 10.67 -10.38 -18.20
N GLY A 841 10.83 -11.11 -17.08
CA GLY A 841 9.77 -11.93 -16.50
C GLY A 841 8.75 -11.16 -15.67
N ARG A 842 7.83 -11.88 -15.01
CA ARG A 842 6.79 -11.33 -14.10
C ARG A 842 7.33 -10.73 -12.78
N GLY A 843 8.63 -10.41 -12.69
CA GLY A 843 9.29 -9.79 -11.54
C GLY A 843 9.63 -10.70 -10.34
N GLY A 844 9.11 -11.93 -10.28
CA GLY A 844 9.33 -12.85 -9.15
C GLY A 844 10.79 -13.26 -8.97
N SER A 845 11.46 -13.70 -10.04
CA SER A 845 12.88 -14.08 -9.99
C SER A 845 13.79 -12.87 -9.71
N LEU A 846 13.48 -11.70 -10.26
CA LEU A 846 14.18 -10.44 -9.95
C LEU A 846 14.10 -10.10 -8.47
N LEU A 847 12.92 -10.20 -7.84
CA LEU A 847 12.77 -9.95 -6.42
C LEU A 847 13.55 -10.98 -5.59
N MET A 848 13.48 -12.28 -5.93
CA MET A 848 14.30 -13.32 -5.27
C MET A 848 15.78 -12.93 -5.23
N HIS A 849 16.34 -12.47 -6.35
CA HIS A 849 17.74 -12.06 -6.44
C HIS A 849 18.06 -10.73 -5.73
N ARG A 850 17.11 -9.79 -5.65
CA ARG A 850 17.32 -8.45 -5.05
C ARG A 850 17.13 -8.41 -3.53
N ILE A 851 16.21 -9.20 -2.98
CA ILE A 851 15.75 -9.02 -1.59
C ILE A 851 15.88 -10.24 -0.68
N PHE A 852 16.11 -11.45 -1.23
CA PHE A 852 16.25 -12.66 -0.43
C PHE A 852 17.73 -12.94 -0.13
N THR A 853 18.12 -12.63 1.10
CA THR A 853 19.44 -12.87 1.66
C THR A 853 19.34 -13.82 2.85
N GLU A 854 20.47 -14.37 3.28
CA GLU A 854 20.56 -15.18 4.49
C GLU A 854 19.88 -14.51 5.69
N GLY A 855 19.19 -15.31 6.51
CA GLY A 855 18.43 -14.86 7.67
C GLY A 855 17.02 -14.35 7.37
N ARG A 856 16.66 -14.13 6.09
CA ARG A 856 15.30 -13.68 5.72
C ARG A 856 14.28 -14.79 5.98
N ARG A 857 13.15 -14.45 6.61
CA ARG A 857 12.01 -15.37 6.72
C ARG A 857 11.28 -15.51 5.38
N ILE A 858 10.83 -16.72 5.08
CA ILE A 858 10.14 -17.08 3.83
C ILE A 858 9.01 -18.07 4.12
N PHE A 859 8.00 -18.11 3.24
CA PHE A 859 6.92 -19.09 3.28
C PHE A 859 6.99 -19.95 2.03
N VAL A 860 6.95 -21.26 2.21
CA VAL A 860 6.96 -22.23 1.12
C VAL A 860 5.77 -23.17 1.22
N SER A 861 5.24 -23.68 0.11
CA SER A 861 4.25 -24.76 0.18
C SER A 861 4.88 -26.03 0.77
N ARG A 862 4.01 -26.99 1.09
CA ARG A 862 4.46 -28.39 1.20
C ARG A 862 4.98 -28.86 -0.16
N PRO A 863 5.95 -29.79 -0.20
CA PRO A 863 6.45 -30.36 -1.45
C PRO A 863 5.32 -30.98 -2.27
N ILE A 864 5.25 -30.65 -3.55
CA ILE A 864 4.30 -31.20 -4.52
C ILE A 864 5.10 -31.92 -5.59
N ASN A 865 4.73 -33.16 -5.92
CA ASN A 865 5.39 -33.92 -6.97
C ASN A 865 4.41 -34.26 -8.10
N HIS A 866 4.77 -33.85 -9.31
CA HIS A 866 4.10 -34.23 -10.56
C HIS A 866 5.07 -34.90 -11.54
N PHE A 867 6.33 -35.07 -11.12
CA PHE A 867 7.43 -35.60 -11.90
C PHE A 867 8.06 -36.75 -11.12
N ASP A 868 7.24 -37.73 -10.71
CA ASP A 868 7.65 -38.81 -9.82
C ASP A 868 8.58 -39.82 -10.53
N LEU A 869 9.58 -40.29 -9.78
CA LEU A 869 10.48 -41.36 -10.23
C LEU A 869 9.74 -42.71 -10.29
N GLN A 870 9.48 -43.19 -11.51
CA GLN A 870 8.82 -44.46 -11.75
C GLN A 870 9.72 -45.67 -11.39
N PRO A 871 9.14 -46.75 -10.84
CA PRO A 871 9.84 -48.02 -10.65
C PRO A 871 10.24 -48.63 -12.00
N THR A 872 11.52 -48.99 -12.16
CA THR A 872 11.99 -49.78 -13.32
C THR A 872 13.24 -50.60 -12.98
N THR A 873 13.44 -51.68 -13.74
CA THR A 873 14.67 -52.48 -13.76
C THR A 873 15.69 -52.01 -14.79
N GLY A 874 15.28 -51.13 -15.73
CA GLY A 874 16.15 -50.52 -16.74
C GLY A 874 17.00 -49.36 -16.23
N LYS A 875 17.78 -48.78 -17.13
CA LYS A 875 18.59 -47.58 -16.92
C LYS A 875 17.71 -46.33 -16.96
N VAL A 876 18.04 -45.36 -16.11
CA VAL A 876 17.38 -44.05 -16.08
C VAL A 876 18.29 -42.99 -16.71
N PHE A 877 17.83 -42.33 -17.76
CA PHE A 877 18.51 -41.20 -18.41
C PHE A 877 17.95 -39.90 -17.86
N LEU A 878 18.79 -39.09 -17.22
CA LEU A 878 18.44 -37.80 -16.63
C LEU A 878 18.99 -36.68 -17.50
N MET A 879 18.12 -35.92 -18.17
CA MET A 879 18.46 -35.00 -19.24
C MET A 879 18.13 -33.56 -18.83
N GLY A 880 19.13 -32.82 -18.35
CA GLY A 880 18.96 -31.44 -17.87
C GLY A 880 19.49 -30.39 -18.84
N GLY A 881 18.63 -29.49 -19.31
CA GLY A 881 18.99 -28.34 -20.14
C GLY A 881 18.98 -27.03 -19.34
N GLY A 882 20.12 -26.35 -19.22
CA GLY A 882 20.21 -25.09 -18.48
C GLY A 882 19.79 -25.23 -17.00
N ILE A 883 18.79 -24.47 -16.55
CA ILE A 883 18.28 -24.56 -15.17
C ILE A 883 17.48 -25.85 -14.91
N GLY A 884 17.04 -26.57 -15.96
CA GLY A 884 16.35 -27.88 -15.85
C GLY A 884 17.21 -29.01 -15.26
N ILE A 885 18.46 -28.74 -14.92
CA ILE A 885 19.31 -29.65 -14.14
C ILE A 885 18.82 -29.85 -12.70
N THR A 886 18.03 -28.93 -12.14
CA THR A 886 17.60 -28.96 -10.73
C THR A 886 16.86 -30.25 -10.33
N PRO A 887 15.77 -30.69 -11.00
CA PRO A 887 15.11 -31.96 -10.66
C PRO A 887 16.02 -33.16 -10.93
N MET A 888 16.94 -33.07 -11.91
CA MET A 888 17.86 -34.16 -12.26
C MET A 888 18.85 -34.46 -11.13
N ILE A 889 19.31 -33.44 -10.41
CA ILE A 889 20.19 -33.60 -9.24
C ILE A 889 19.46 -34.39 -8.14
N ALA A 890 18.21 -34.05 -7.84
CA ALA A 890 17.41 -34.76 -6.85
C ALA A 890 17.21 -36.24 -7.23
N PHE A 891 16.92 -36.54 -8.51
CA PHE A 891 16.84 -37.93 -8.99
C PHE A 891 18.17 -38.67 -8.85
N ALA A 892 19.30 -38.03 -9.21
CA ALA A 892 20.62 -38.64 -9.11
C ALA A 892 20.98 -39.03 -7.67
N HIS A 893 20.65 -38.19 -6.68
CA HIS A 893 20.78 -38.54 -5.26
C HIS A 893 20.00 -39.81 -4.90
N THR A 894 18.71 -39.87 -5.26
CA THR A 894 17.85 -41.03 -4.98
C THR A 894 18.35 -42.29 -5.69
N LEU A 895 18.66 -42.22 -6.99
CA LEU A 895 19.09 -43.36 -7.80
C LEU A 895 20.45 -43.90 -7.36
N SER A 896 21.40 -43.02 -7.04
CA SER A 896 22.70 -43.41 -6.49
C SER A 896 22.55 -44.19 -5.19
N ARG A 897 21.69 -43.72 -4.27
CA ARG A 897 21.44 -44.39 -2.99
C ARG A 897 20.78 -45.75 -3.18
N GLN A 898 19.82 -45.84 -4.09
CA GLN A 898 19.16 -47.09 -4.48
C GLN A 898 20.08 -48.03 -5.28
N ARG A 899 21.30 -47.59 -5.65
CA ARG A 899 22.24 -48.32 -6.52
C ARG A 899 21.62 -48.71 -7.87
N ARG A 900 20.74 -47.86 -8.40
CA ARG A 900 20.13 -48.04 -9.72
C ARG A 900 21.05 -47.50 -10.80
N ARG A 901 20.96 -48.05 -12.02
CA ARG A 901 21.76 -47.60 -13.16
C ARG A 901 21.17 -46.31 -13.71
N PHE A 902 21.96 -45.25 -13.79
CA PHE A 902 21.54 -43.98 -14.39
C PHE A 902 22.69 -43.27 -15.09
N ALA A 903 22.37 -42.24 -15.87
CA ALA A 903 23.33 -41.29 -16.41
C ALA A 903 22.69 -39.89 -16.43
N VAL A 904 23.47 -38.87 -16.08
CA VAL A 904 23.03 -37.46 -16.12
C VAL A 904 23.71 -36.76 -17.29
N HIS A 905 22.92 -36.18 -18.19
CA HIS A 905 23.41 -35.33 -19.27
C HIS A 905 23.04 -33.88 -18.97
N TYR A 906 24.05 -33.04 -18.73
CA TYR A 906 23.86 -31.63 -18.42
C TYR A 906 24.27 -30.75 -19.59
N SER A 907 23.29 -30.16 -20.28
CA SER A 907 23.51 -29.39 -21.51
C SER A 907 23.35 -27.89 -21.28
N VAL A 908 24.33 -27.10 -21.72
CA VAL A 908 24.30 -25.63 -21.64
C VAL A 908 24.87 -24.95 -22.90
N SER A 909 24.57 -23.66 -23.05
CA SER A 909 25.08 -22.85 -24.16
C SER A 909 26.54 -22.42 -23.94
N LYS A 910 26.82 -21.78 -22.80
CA LYS A 910 28.15 -21.29 -22.43
C LYS A 910 28.72 -22.05 -21.24
N LYS A 911 30.04 -22.11 -21.14
CA LYS A 911 30.71 -22.78 -20.00
C LYS A 911 30.28 -22.18 -18.66
N ASP A 912 30.14 -20.86 -18.61
CA ASP A 912 29.74 -20.12 -17.40
C ASP A 912 28.30 -20.43 -16.96
N ASP A 913 27.50 -21.06 -17.82
CA ASP A 913 26.13 -21.48 -17.49
C ASP A 913 26.11 -22.85 -16.74
N LEU A 914 27.24 -23.56 -16.62
CA LEU A 914 27.38 -24.80 -15.82
C LEU A 914 27.35 -24.50 -14.31
N SER A 915 26.27 -23.86 -13.85
CA SER A 915 26.17 -23.25 -12.51
C SER A 915 26.27 -24.28 -11.37
N PHE A 916 25.92 -25.55 -11.60
CA PHE A 916 26.02 -26.64 -10.61
C PHE A 916 27.30 -27.48 -10.69
N GLN A 917 28.27 -27.15 -11.56
CA GLN A 917 29.43 -28.03 -11.78
C GLN A 917 30.28 -28.22 -10.52
N ASN A 918 30.41 -27.19 -9.69
CA ASN A 918 31.16 -27.29 -8.44
C ASN A 918 30.50 -28.26 -7.45
N ASP A 919 29.18 -28.16 -7.30
CA ASP A 919 28.38 -29.08 -6.47
C ASP A 919 28.48 -30.50 -7.01
N ILE A 920 28.27 -30.70 -8.31
CA ILE A 920 28.35 -32.00 -8.97
C ILE A 920 29.70 -32.68 -8.72
N ASN A 921 30.80 -31.94 -8.76
CA ASN A 921 32.13 -32.49 -8.52
C ASN A 921 32.34 -33.00 -7.08
N SER A 922 31.52 -32.57 -6.13
CA SER A 922 31.52 -33.01 -4.73
C SER A 922 30.68 -34.26 -4.47
N PHE A 923 29.74 -34.59 -5.37
CA PHE A 923 28.82 -35.71 -5.18
C PHE A 923 29.47 -37.08 -5.47
N SER A 924 28.95 -38.12 -4.81
CA SER A 924 29.44 -39.51 -4.96
C SER A 924 29.21 -40.08 -6.37
N TRP A 925 28.22 -39.57 -7.09
CA TRP A 925 27.80 -40.00 -8.42
C TRP A 925 28.32 -39.11 -9.56
N LYS A 926 29.34 -38.27 -9.30
CA LYS A 926 29.91 -37.36 -10.31
C LYS A 926 30.39 -38.06 -11.59
N SER A 927 30.80 -39.32 -11.49
CA SER A 927 31.24 -40.13 -12.65
C SER A 927 30.11 -40.47 -13.61
N ASP A 928 28.86 -40.37 -13.17
CA ASP A 928 27.66 -40.63 -13.97
C ASP A 928 27.17 -39.38 -14.70
N VAL A 929 27.88 -38.24 -14.59
CA VAL A 929 27.51 -36.96 -15.20
C VAL A 929 28.36 -36.65 -16.44
N ILE A 930 27.69 -36.26 -17.52
CA ILE A 930 28.30 -35.87 -18.79
C ILE A 930 27.81 -34.46 -19.14
N SER A 931 28.73 -33.49 -19.12
CA SER A 931 28.42 -32.08 -19.43
C SER A 931 28.64 -31.77 -20.93
N HIS A 932 27.67 -31.08 -21.53
CA HIS A 932 27.69 -30.68 -22.94
C HIS A 932 27.64 -29.15 -23.05
N VAL A 933 28.68 -28.55 -23.66
CA VAL A 933 28.81 -27.09 -23.78
C VAL A 933 28.86 -26.68 -25.25
N SER A 934 27.75 -26.12 -25.74
CA SER A 934 27.56 -25.85 -27.17
C SER A 934 28.62 -24.89 -27.73
N SER A 935 28.99 -23.85 -26.99
CA SER A 935 30.04 -22.89 -27.37
C SER A 935 31.44 -23.49 -27.46
N GLN A 936 31.66 -24.68 -26.91
CA GLN A 936 32.92 -25.43 -27.00
C GLN A 936 32.87 -26.55 -28.05
N GLY A 937 31.81 -26.58 -28.88
CA GLY A 937 31.62 -27.62 -29.89
C GLY A 937 31.14 -28.96 -29.34
N SER A 938 30.75 -29.03 -28.05
CA SER A 938 30.20 -30.23 -27.42
C SER A 938 28.67 -30.13 -27.32
N ARG A 939 27.95 -31.14 -27.79
CA ARG A 939 26.48 -31.24 -27.69
C ARG A 939 26.11 -32.66 -27.31
N ALA A 940 25.02 -32.82 -26.56
CA ALA A 940 24.40 -34.12 -26.36
C ALA A 940 23.97 -34.65 -27.73
N ASP A 941 24.46 -35.83 -28.09
CA ASP A 941 24.05 -36.55 -29.31
C ASP A 941 23.00 -37.60 -28.88
N PRO A 942 21.69 -37.32 -29.02
CA PRO A 942 20.65 -38.18 -28.47
C PRO A 942 20.64 -39.56 -29.12
N ALA A 943 20.96 -39.64 -30.41
CA ALA A 943 21.03 -40.91 -31.13
C ALA A 943 22.16 -41.80 -30.56
N ALA A 944 23.31 -41.22 -30.23
CA ALA A 944 24.40 -41.95 -29.59
C ALA A 944 24.08 -42.31 -28.13
N ILE A 945 23.38 -41.44 -27.39
CA ILE A 945 23.02 -41.65 -25.99
C ILE A 945 22.03 -42.82 -25.83
N PHE A 946 21.07 -42.91 -26.75
CA PHE A 946 20.00 -43.93 -26.72
C PHE A 946 20.28 -45.16 -27.60
N ALA A 947 21.45 -45.27 -28.22
CA ALA A 947 21.78 -46.36 -29.16
C ALA A 947 21.58 -47.77 -28.59
N ASP A 948 21.81 -47.95 -27.28
CA ASP A 948 21.65 -49.23 -26.56
C ASP A 948 20.45 -49.22 -25.59
N ALA A 949 19.50 -48.28 -25.76
CA ALA A 949 18.34 -48.18 -24.88
C ALA A 949 17.35 -49.32 -25.12
N GLY A 950 16.69 -49.76 -24.05
CA GLY A 950 15.66 -50.82 -24.08
C GLY A 950 14.28 -50.34 -23.64
N PRO A 951 13.24 -51.17 -23.80
CA PRO A 951 11.86 -50.81 -23.47
C PRO A 951 11.61 -50.61 -21.97
N ASP A 952 12.51 -51.10 -21.11
CA ASP A 952 12.47 -50.89 -19.66
C ASP A 952 13.24 -49.62 -19.22
N ASP A 953 13.95 -48.95 -20.13
CA ASP A 953 14.67 -47.72 -19.80
C ASP A 953 13.70 -46.53 -19.70
N HIS A 954 14.05 -45.55 -18.88
CA HIS A 954 13.26 -44.34 -18.68
C HIS A 954 14.07 -43.09 -18.99
N VAL A 955 13.42 -42.10 -19.58
CA VAL A 955 14.01 -40.78 -19.83
C VAL A 955 13.25 -39.75 -19.01
N TYR A 956 13.98 -38.97 -18.21
CA TYR A 956 13.47 -37.79 -17.53
C TYR A 956 14.15 -36.58 -18.13
N VAL A 957 13.38 -35.63 -18.66
CA VAL A 957 13.92 -34.46 -19.34
C VAL A 957 13.29 -33.17 -18.81
N CYS A 958 14.12 -32.15 -18.62
CA CYS A 958 13.68 -30.80 -18.30
C CYS A 958 14.65 -29.77 -18.89
N GLY A 959 14.13 -28.73 -19.53
CA GLY A 959 14.93 -27.68 -20.16
C GLY A 959 14.09 -26.84 -21.12
N PRO A 960 14.72 -26.08 -22.04
CA PRO A 960 14.00 -25.38 -23.10
C PRO A 960 13.28 -26.35 -24.04
N ASP A 961 12.13 -25.97 -24.60
CA ASP A 961 11.26 -26.82 -25.41
C ASP A 961 12.01 -27.55 -26.54
N ALA A 962 12.77 -26.81 -27.35
CA ALA A 962 13.56 -27.38 -28.44
C ALA A 962 14.59 -28.44 -27.99
N TYR A 963 15.08 -28.35 -26.75
CA TYR A 963 15.94 -29.38 -26.16
C TYR A 963 15.12 -30.60 -25.75
N MET A 964 14.00 -30.40 -25.06
CA MET A 964 13.15 -31.49 -24.59
C MET A 964 12.59 -32.32 -25.75
N ASP A 965 12.06 -31.66 -26.78
CA ASP A 965 11.49 -32.32 -27.96
C ASP A 965 12.52 -33.17 -28.70
N ALA A 966 13.76 -32.65 -28.85
CA ALA A 966 14.82 -33.38 -29.52
C ALA A 966 15.27 -34.63 -28.73
N ILE A 967 15.27 -34.56 -27.40
CA ILE A 967 15.59 -35.72 -26.55
C ILE A 967 14.47 -36.76 -26.62
N LEU A 968 13.20 -36.33 -26.51
CA LEU A 968 12.05 -37.22 -26.49
C LEU A 968 11.90 -37.95 -27.83
N ALA A 969 11.98 -37.24 -28.94
CA ALA A 969 11.90 -37.84 -30.28
C ALA A 969 12.99 -38.92 -30.49
N ALA A 970 14.22 -38.64 -30.05
CA ALA A 970 15.31 -39.61 -30.19
C ALA A 970 15.15 -40.83 -29.26
N ALA A 971 14.54 -40.65 -28.09
CA ALA A 971 14.23 -41.75 -27.18
C ALA A 971 13.11 -42.65 -27.72
N GLU A 972 12.07 -42.06 -28.32
CA GLU A 972 11.02 -42.78 -29.05
C GLU A 972 11.60 -43.58 -30.23
N ASP A 973 12.43 -42.94 -31.05
CA ASP A 973 13.11 -43.58 -32.19
C ASP A 973 14.01 -44.75 -31.75
N ALA A 974 14.56 -44.69 -30.54
CA ALA A 974 15.35 -45.76 -29.94
C ALA A 974 14.50 -46.89 -29.32
N GLY A 975 13.18 -46.79 -29.36
CA GLY A 975 12.25 -47.83 -28.90
C GLY A 975 11.87 -47.75 -27.42
N ILE A 976 12.13 -46.63 -26.75
CA ILE A 976 11.61 -46.37 -25.40
C ILE A 976 10.11 -46.02 -25.51
N PRO A 977 9.21 -46.74 -24.82
CA PRO A 977 7.77 -46.45 -24.86
C PRO A 977 7.45 -45.07 -24.32
N ASP A 978 6.42 -44.40 -24.86
CA ASP A 978 5.95 -43.08 -24.40
C ASP A 978 5.66 -43.04 -22.88
N ALA A 979 5.12 -44.13 -22.31
CA ALA A 979 4.90 -44.26 -20.87
C ALA A 979 6.17 -44.15 -20.00
N ASN A 980 7.36 -44.29 -20.60
CA ASN A 980 8.66 -44.18 -19.96
C ASN A 980 9.38 -42.85 -20.27
N LEU A 981 8.70 -41.94 -20.97
CA LEU A 981 9.19 -40.61 -21.32
C LEU A 981 8.53 -39.56 -20.42
N HIS A 982 9.32 -39.04 -19.49
CA HIS A 982 8.86 -38.13 -18.44
C HIS A 982 9.41 -36.73 -18.72
N ARG A 983 8.57 -35.70 -18.65
CA ARG A 983 8.97 -34.29 -18.84
C ARG A 983 8.35 -33.35 -17.81
N GLU A 984 9.06 -32.28 -17.49
CA GLU A 984 8.58 -31.16 -16.67
C GLU A 984 8.81 -29.83 -17.42
N TYR A 985 7.77 -29.01 -17.50
CA TYR A 985 7.82 -27.68 -18.11
C TYR A 985 7.99 -26.59 -17.04
N PHE A 986 8.98 -25.71 -17.22
CA PHE A 986 9.16 -24.52 -16.36
C PHE A 986 8.44 -23.28 -16.88
N SER A 987 8.06 -23.28 -18.16
CA SER A 987 7.32 -22.21 -18.82
C SER A 987 6.25 -22.84 -19.69
N VAL A 988 5.21 -22.05 -20.02
CA VAL A 988 4.16 -22.51 -20.93
C VAL A 988 4.78 -22.69 -22.31
N PRO A 989 4.68 -23.87 -22.94
CA PRO A 989 5.17 -24.07 -24.30
C PRO A 989 4.48 -23.14 -25.31
N ASP A 990 5.20 -22.77 -26.36
CA ASP A 990 4.62 -22.05 -27.51
C ASP A 990 3.61 -22.98 -28.21
N ALA A 991 2.33 -22.73 -27.98
CA ALA A 991 1.22 -23.47 -28.59
C ALA A 991 0.55 -22.64 -29.70
N PRO A 992 -0.10 -23.27 -30.70
CA PRO A 992 -0.87 -22.56 -31.71
C PRO A 992 -1.97 -21.68 -31.07
N ASP A 993 -2.29 -20.54 -31.69
CA ASP A 993 -3.42 -19.72 -31.24
C ASP A 993 -4.72 -20.54 -31.25
N TYR A 994 -5.36 -20.65 -30.09
CA TYR A 994 -6.64 -21.33 -29.94
C TYR A 994 -7.78 -20.31 -30.08
N GLU A 995 -8.84 -20.68 -30.80
CA GLU A 995 -10.07 -19.89 -30.79
C GLU A 995 -10.88 -20.22 -29.52
N ASN A 996 -11.28 -19.21 -28.76
CA ASN A 996 -12.15 -19.41 -27.60
C ASN A 996 -13.62 -19.38 -28.01
N HIS A 997 -14.34 -20.41 -27.58
CA HIS A 997 -15.80 -20.46 -27.71
C HIS A 997 -16.47 -20.47 -26.34
N ALA A 998 -17.69 -19.92 -26.29
CA ALA A 998 -18.53 -20.05 -25.12
C ALA A 998 -18.96 -21.50 -24.92
N PHE A 999 -19.16 -21.90 -23.67
CA PHE A 999 -19.66 -23.22 -23.28
C PHE A 999 -20.35 -23.15 -21.91
N GLU A 1000 -20.94 -24.26 -21.45
CA GLU A 1000 -21.57 -24.35 -20.13
C GLU A 1000 -20.91 -25.43 -19.26
N LEU A 1001 -20.79 -25.14 -17.97
CA LEU A 1001 -20.49 -26.12 -16.93
C LEU A 1001 -21.79 -26.58 -16.27
N LEU A 1002 -22.02 -27.89 -16.18
CA LEU A 1002 -23.06 -28.49 -15.35
C LEU A 1002 -22.40 -29.07 -14.09
N LEU A 1003 -22.79 -28.58 -12.93
CA LEU A 1003 -22.19 -29.04 -11.67
C LEU A 1003 -22.95 -30.26 -11.13
N ALA A 1004 -22.30 -31.42 -11.12
CA ALA A 1004 -22.96 -32.69 -10.85
C ALA A 1004 -23.68 -32.75 -9.49
N LYS A 1005 -23.18 -32.06 -8.45
CA LYS A 1005 -23.78 -32.10 -7.10
C LYS A 1005 -24.94 -31.12 -6.93
N SER A 1006 -24.88 -29.96 -7.57
CA SER A 1006 -25.90 -28.90 -7.42
C SER A 1006 -26.92 -28.84 -8.55
N GLY A 1007 -26.61 -29.43 -9.72
CA GLY A 1007 -27.40 -29.34 -10.95
C GLY A 1007 -27.37 -27.96 -11.60
N GLN A 1008 -26.58 -27.02 -11.08
CA GLN A 1008 -26.49 -25.66 -11.61
C GLN A 1008 -25.72 -25.63 -12.93
N ARG A 1009 -26.20 -24.79 -13.87
CA ARG A 1009 -25.51 -24.49 -15.12
C ARG A 1009 -24.82 -23.13 -15.01
N ILE A 1010 -23.54 -23.08 -15.36
CA ILE A 1010 -22.73 -21.87 -15.35
C ILE A 1010 -22.23 -21.63 -16.76
N ALA A 1011 -22.59 -20.48 -17.33
CA ALA A 1011 -22.07 -20.06 -18.62
C ALA A 1011 -20.62 -19.61 -18.48
N VAL A 1012 -19.77 -20.06 -19.40
CA VAL A 1012 -18.38 -19.63 -19.53
C VAL A 1012 -18.25 -18.95 -20.90
N SER A 1013 -18.06 -17.64 -20.91
CA SER A 1013 -17.85 -16.84 -22.12
C SER A 1013 -16.49 -17.10 -22.77
N ALA A 1014 -16.31 -16.65 -24.01
CA ALA A 1014 -15.04 -16.80 -24.74
C ALA A 1014 -13.87 -16.05 -24.09
N ASP A 1015 -14.15 -14.99 -23.34
CA ASP A 1015 -13.14 -14.10 -22.75
C ASP A 1015 -12.80 -14.45 -21.29
N GLU A 1016 -13.40 -15.51 -20.73
CA GLU A 1016 -13.18 -15.93 -19.35
C GLU A 1016 -12.85 -17.42 -19.23
N THR A 1017 -12.15 -17.79 -18.16
CA THR A 1017 -11.82 -19.20 -17.86
C THR A 1017 -12.96 -19.89 -17.11
N ALA A 1018 -13.01 -21.23 -17.14
CA ALA A 1018 -13.96 -21.99 -16.32
C ALA A 1018 -13.79 -21.67 -14.83
N ALA A 1019 -12.56 -21.54 -14.36
CA ALA A 1019 -12.25 -21.17 -12.99
C ALA A 1019 -12.80 -19.79 -12.62
N ASP A 1020 -12.61 -18.78 -13.48
CA ASP A 1020 -13.14 -17.43 -13.23
C ASP A 1020 -14.66 -17.41 -13.20
N ALA A 1021 -15.32 -18.12 -14.12
CA ALA A 1021 -16.78 -18.23 -14.16
C ALA A 1021 -17.34 -18.93 -12.91
N LEU A 1022 -16.69 -20.00 -12.44
CA LEU A 1022 -17.05 -20.70 -11.19
C LEU A 1022 -16.89 -19.79 -9.97
N VAL A 1023 -15.77 -19.08 -9.87
CA VAL A 1023 -15.51 -18.13 -8.78
C VAL A 1023 -16.51 -16.97 -8.81
N ALA A 1024 -16.83 -16.44 -9.99
CA ALA A 1024 -17.85 -15.40 -10.17
C ALA A 1024 -19.25 -15.88 -9.77
N ALA A 1025 -19.55 -17.17 -10.00
CA ALA A 1025 -20.78 -17.83 -9.58
C ALA A 1025 -20.78 -18.27 -8.10
N GLY A 1026 -19.70 -18.00 -7.35
CA GLY A 1026 -19.61 -18.26 -5.91
C GLY A 1026 -19.04 -19.63 -5.51
N TYR A 1027 -18.52 -20.41 -6.45
CA TYR A 1027 -17.87 -21.70 -6.17
C TYR A 1027 -16.39 -21.52 -5.85
N ALA A 1028 -15.91 -22.22 -4.82
CA ALA A 1028 -14.50 -22.23 -4.47
C ALA A 1028 -13.71 -23.08 -5.48
N VAL A 1029 -12.74 -22.45 -6.16
CA VAL A 1029 -11.78 -23.13 -7.04
C VAL A 1029 -10.38 -22.70 -6.61
N ASP A 1030 -9.53 -23.68 -6.29
CA ASP A 1030 -8.13 -23.39 -5.97
C ASP A 1030 -7.37 -23.11 -7.27
N VAL A 1031 -7.04 -21.83 -7.51
CA VAL A 1031 -6.25 -21.41 -8.68
C VAL A 1031 -4.93 -20.82 -8.20
N LYS A 1032 -3.83 -21.28 -8.80
CA LYS A 1032 -2.48 -20.81 -8.46
C LYS A 1032 -1.71 -20.22 -9.63
N CYS A 1033 -1.29 -21.02 -10.62
CA CYS A 1033 -0.51 -20.48 -11.74
C CYS A 1033 -1.35 -19.68 -12.74
N SER A 1034 -2.64 -20.05 -12.91
CA SER A 1034 -3.50 -19.60 -14.01
C SER A 1034 -2.94 -19.85 -15.42
N ASP A 1035 -1.90 -20.65 -15.55
CA ASP A 1035 -1.13 -20.87 -16.79
C ASP A 1035 -1.18 -22.36 -17.23
N GLY A 1036 -1.96 -23.22 -16.54
CA GLY A 1036 -2.07 -24.65 -16.87
C GLY A 1036 -0.87 -25.51 -16.45
N LEU A 1037 0.06 -24.96 -15.65
CA LEU A 1037 1.34 -25.59 -15.27
C LEU A 1037 1.41 -26.18 -13.86
N CYS A 1038 0.46 -25.86 -12.98
CA CYS A 1038 0.55 -26.29 -11.56
C CYS A 1038 -0.42 -27.40 -11.14
N GLY A 1039 -1.41 -27.73 -11.97
CA GLY A 1039 -2.41 -28.76 -11.64
C GLY A 1039 -3.36 -28.47 -10.46
N VAL A 1040 -3.20 -27.37 -9.72
CA VAL A 1040 -3.99 -27.06 -8.51
C VAL A 1040 -5.51 -26.98 -8.78
N CYS A 1041 -5.92 -26.37 -9.89
CA CYS A 1041 -7.34 -26.23 -10.25
C CYS A 1041 -7.92 -27.48 -10.95
N LYS A 1042 -7.36 -28.67 -10.69
CA LYS A 1042 -7.83 -29.92 -11.27
C LYS A 1042 -9.21 -30.29 -10.72
N CYS A 1043 -10.15 -30.60 -11.61
CA CYS A 1043 -11.50 -31.05 -11.29
C CYS A 1043 -11.83 -32.34 -12.05
N GLY A 1044 -12.69 -33.19 -11.50
CA GLY A 1044 -13.21 -34.37 -12.19
C GLY A 1044 -14.25 -33.99 -13.24
N VAL A 1045 -14.29 -34.72 -14.35
CA VAL A 1045 -15.26 -34.56 -15.43
C VAL A 1045 -16.06 -35.85 -15.54
N SER A 1046 -17.38 -35.75 -15.38
CA SER A 1046 -18.30 -36.90 -15.44
C SER A 1046 -18.93 -37.08 -16.83
N SER A 1047 -19.12 -36.00 -17.59
CA SER A 1047 -19.56 -36.05 -18.98
C SER A 1047 -19.13 -34.82 -19.80
N GLY A 1048 -19.07 -34.96 -21.13
CA GLY A 1048 -18.61 -33.92 -22.06
C GLY A 1048 -17.13 -34.05 -22.47
N ALA A 1049 -16.77 -33.50 -23.63
CA ALA A 1049 -15.43 -33.60 -24.19
C ALA A 1049 -14.61 -32.33 -23.87
N VAL A 1050 -13.43 -32.50 -23.28
CA VAL A 1050 -12.54 -31.41 -22.87
C VAL A 1050 -11.51 -31.12 -23.95
N GLU A 1051 -11.30 -29.84 -24.25
CA GLU A 1051 -10.11 -29.36 -24.95
C GLU A 1051 -9.04 -29.04 -23.91
N HIS A 1052 -8.07 -29.93 -23.78
CA HIS A 1052 -6.97 -29.80 -22.84
C HIS A 1052 -5.96 -28.77 -23.32
N ARG A 1053 -5.78 -27.71 -22.52
CA ARG A 1053 -4.80 -26.65 -22.76
C ARG A 1053 -3.76 -26.56 -21.64
N ASP A 1054 -3.72 -27.59 -20.80
CA ASP A 1054 -2.79 -27.74 -19.70
C ASP A 1054 -1.61 -28.65 -20.05
N PHE A 1055 -0.50 -28.50 -19.33
CA PHE A 1055 0.74 -29.24 -19.57
C PHE A 1055 1.12 -30.16 -18.40
N VAL A 1056 0.17 -30.44 -17.51
CA VAL A 1056 0.38 -31.20 -16.26
C VAL A 1056 -0.35 -32.53 -16.21
N LEU A 1057 -1.47 -32.68 -16.92
CA LEU A 1057 -2.21 -33.92 -16.92
C LEU A 1057 -1.58 -34.92 -17.90
N SER A 1058 -1.35 -36.14 -17.42
CA SER A 1058 -1.00 -37.28 -18.28
C SER A 1058 -2.18 -37.68 -19.18
N GLU A 1059 -1.92 -38.42 -20.25
CA GLU A 1059 -2.98 -38.88 -21.17
C GLU A 1059 -4.09 -39.65 -20.43
N ALA A 1060 -3.73 -40.49 -19.46
CA ALA A 1060 -4.69 -41.20 -18.62
C ALA A 1060 -5.53 -40.26 -17.74
N GLN A 1061 -4.94 -39.19 -17.21
CA GLN A 1061 -5.66 -38.21 -16.39
C GLN A 1061 -6.59 -37.32 -17.23
N ARG A 1062 -6.21 -37.00 -18.46
CA ARG A 1062 -7.03 -36.21 -19.40
C ARG A 1062 -8.35 -36.88 -19.75
N GLN A 1063 -8.48 -38.20 -19.56
CA GLN A 1063 -9.72 -38.92 -19.83
C GLN A 1063 -10.85 -38.61 -18.82
N SER A 1064 -10.52 -38.14 -17.61
CA SER A 1064 -11.50 -38.01 -16.51
C SER A 1064 -11.37 -36.73 -15.68
N THR A 1065 -10.46 -35.83 -16.05
CA THR A 1065 -10.22 -34.59 -15.28
C THR A 1065 -10.00 -33.40 -16.18
N ILE A 1066 -10.16 -32.18 -15.67
CA ILE A 1066 -9.95 -30.91 -16.35
C ILE A 1066 -9.13 -29.96 -15.46
N ILE A 1067 -8.26 -29.15 -16.07
CA ILE A 1067 -7.60 -28.01 -15.42
C ILE A 1067 -8.41 -26.74 -15.72
N LEU A 1068 -9.18 -26.28 -14.72
CA LEU A 1068 -10.21 -25.25 -14.89
C LEU A 1068 -9.69 -23.86 -15.31
N CYS A 1069 -8.43 -23.54 -15.07
CA CYS A 1069 -7.88 -22.21 -15.39
C CYS A 1069 -7.47 -22.03 -16.85
N GLN A 1070 -7.44 -23.10 -17.66
CA GLN A 1070 -6.99 -23.03 -19.05
C GLN A 1070 -7.83 -23.89 -19.99
N SER A 1071 -8.13 -25.12 -19.59
CA SER A 1071 -8.86 -26.07 -20.44
C SER A 1071 -10.33 -25.67 -20.61
N ARG A 1072 -10.91 -26.00 -21.77
CA ARG A 1072 -12.27 -25.59 -22.18
C ARG A 1072 -13.10 -26.78 -22.66
N ALA A 1073 -14.36 -26.56 -23.04
CA ALA A 1073 -15.11 -27.55 -23.79
C ALA A 1073 -14.57 -27.67 -25.22
N ALA A 1074 -14.45 -28.90 -25.73
CA ALA A 1074 -13.97 -29.18 -27.10
C ALA A 1074 -14.97 -28.78 -28.20
N GLN A 1075 -16.24 -28.56 -27.84
CA GLN A 1075 -17.27 -28.11 -28.77
C GLN A 1075 -17.79 -26.74 -28.38
N LYS A 1076 -18.01 -25.90 -29.39
CA LYS A 1076 -18.71 -24.63 -29.24
C LYS A 1076 -20.11 -24.86 -28.66
N ASP A 1077 -20.46 -24.06 -27.66
CA ASP A 1077 -21.72 -24.17 -26.91
C ASP A 1077 -21.91 -25.56 -26.26
N GLY A 1078 -20.82 -26.30 -26.06
CA GLY A 1078 -20.80 -27.61 -25.41
C GLY A 1078 -21.13 -27.51 -23.93
N VAL A 1079 -21.50 -28.65 -23.34
CA VAL A 1079 -21.74 -28.77 -21.90
C VAL A 1079 -20.72 -29.74 -21.31
N LEU A 1080 -19.97 -29.28 -20.32
CA LEU A 1080 -19.09 -30.14 -19.50
C LEU A 1080 -19.74 -30.37 -18.15
N GLU A 1081 -19.92 -31.62 -17.75
CA GLU A 1081 -20.37 -31.98 -16.41
C GLU A 1081 -19.16 -32.26 -15.52
N ILE A 1082 -19.03 -31.51 -14.43
CA ILE A 1082 -17.87 -31.58 -13.52
C ILE A 1082 -18.28 -31.95 -12.10
N ASP A 1083 -17.36 -32.57 -11.36
CA ASP A 1083 -17.56 -33.15 -10.03
C ASP A 1083 -17.62 -32.10 -8.89
N MET A 1084 -18.43 -31.06 -9.07
CA MET A 1084 -18.65 -29.96 -8.12
C MET A 1084 -20.06 -29.89 -7.57
#